data_AF-A0A536XG28-F1
#
_entry.id   AF-A0A536XG28-F1
#
_cell.length_a   1.000
_cell.length_b   1.000
_cell.length_c   1.000
_cell.angle_alpha   90.00
_cell.angle_beta   90.00
_cell.angle_gamma   90.00
#
_symmetry.space_group_name_H-M   'P 1'
#
loop_
_entity.id
_entity.type
_entity.pdbx_description
1 polymer ?
#
loop_
_entity_poly.entity_id
_entity_poly.type
_entity_poly.pdbx_seq_one_letter_code
_entity_poly.pdbx_strand_id
1 'polypeptide(L)'
;MSEAPGDTIQVAFNPFVGLRPFDEHEGYLFFGRDGQSDELVKRLGKTRFLAVVGVSGSGKSSLVRAGLFPALRGGFMSAAGANWRIALLRPGNAPITILAQRLHNVLRDPEGRDDEGLSADLIEVTLRRGSLGLIDAVRQAGLAADQNVLVVVDQFEELFRYKRIRKIATGEDDAAAFVKLLLEAPNQSVAPVYVMLTMRSDFLGDCAQFRGLPETMNNSQYLIPRMNRDERRQAIEGPIGVGGGQISLRLVQRLLNDVGEDPDQLPVLQHALMRTWQHWHQHRQDGSPLDIQDYEAIGTMTRALSMHADEAYQELNTDGGRTIAEKIFKRLTERGPDSREIRRPTPFEELFRVATAEPKEVVEVIDKFRNPTRSFLMPPFESPLKNESIVDISHESLIRKWKRLDTWVDEESESRAMYLRLADAANRYWAGKAGLWRNPDLKLARDWFGRAQPNTEWAARYGGAFDRVEAFLRKSKWKAFVVRSSVIAVMIALVGLSALVAIVNRRAAILSERAKEQAERQLAVFDTLRSFTYDFADKLRKVPGSDDLVIELLSQNVRTLEQISRLSGESQASARERASNLLKLGDQYLLHGNPRLARDAFEKSRPLIQMLIDSDPANLNWQRDLSIYHEKMGNVLMAESNLGGAVQEYRTSMDIVQQLVEQDHRDASWQRGLSVIHEKIGDVLMTQGDVAGALNEYRIDLQMAEQLARQYPGNADMQRDVAISHERIAAALGRLGQKREADLHQRLAQQIREHLTKN
;
A
#
# COMPACT_ATOMS: atom_id res chain seq x y z
N MET A 1 -40.46 -55.73 -22.98
CA MET A 1 -39.47 -54.65 -23.21
C MET A 1 -39.73 -53.54 -22.21
N SER A 2 -38.64 -52.98 -21.66
CA SER A 2 -38.53 -51.83 -20.75
C SER A 2 -39.17 -52.00 -19.36
N GLU A 3 -38.52 -51.65 -18.24
CA GLU A 3 -37.30 -50.83 -18.06
C GLU A 3 -36.68 -51.17 -16.70
N ALA A 4 -35.37 -51.38 -16.65
CA ALA A 4 -34.62 -51.57 -15.41
C ALA A 4 -34.37 -50.20 -14.74
N PRO A 5 -34.34 -50.11 -13.39
CA PRO A 5 -34.10 -48.85 -12.69
C PRO A 5 -32.69 -48.36 -12.95
N GLY A 6 -32.57 -47.05 -13.26
CA GLY A 6 -31.32 -46.40 -13.60
C GLY A 6 -30.24 -46.50 -12.52
N ASP A 7 -29.00 -46.65 -13.00
CA ASP A 7 -27.76 -46.60 -12.22
C ASP A 7 -27.65 -45.29 -11.43
N THR A 8 -28.01 -45.37 -10.15
CA THR A 8 -27.57 -44.40 -9.14
C THR A 8 -26.05 -44.53 -9.05
N ILE A 9 -25.31 -43.48 -9.40
CA ILE A 9 -23.84 -43.42 -9.27
C ILE A 9 -23.49 -43.72 -7.80
N GLN A 10 -23.09 -44.96 -7.49
CA GLN A 10 -22.50 -45.30 -6.20
C GLN A 10 -21.21 -44.49 -6.08
N VAL A 11 -21.18 -43.51 -5.19
CA VAL A 11 -19.94 -42.88 -4.76
C VAL A 11 -19.07 -44.01 -4.20
N ALA A 12 -18.00 -44.35 -4.91
CA ALA A 12 -17.09 -45.40 -4.49
C ALA A 12 -16.59 -45.08 -3.06
N PHE A 13 -16.85 -45.99 -2.14
CA PHE A 13 -16.49 -45.85 -0.73
C PHE A 13 -14.98 -45.59 -0.59
N ASN A 14 -14.61 -44.48 0.04
CA ASN A 14 -13.22 -44.17 0.39
C ASN A 14 -13.10 -44.12 1.92
N PRO A 15 -12.30 -45.01 2.54
CA PRO A 15 -12.17 -45.07 3.99
C PRO A 15 -11.37 -43.89 4.59
N PHE A 16 -10.77 -43.04 3.75
CA PHE A 16 -10.00 -41.88 4.17
C PHE A 16 -10.73 -40.58 3.84
N VAL A 17 -10.88 -39.71 4.84
CA VAL A 17 -11.68 -38.47 4.75
C VAL A 17 -10.90 -37.26 4.24
N GLY A 18 -9.60 -37.41 3.99
CA GLY A 18 -8.75 -36.33 3.51
C GLY A 18 -8.45 -35.28 4.59
N LEU A 19 -8.66 -34.00 4.28
CA LEU A 19 -8.29 -32.89 5.17
C LEU A 19 -9.36 -32.52 6.21
N ARG A 20 -10.62 -32.94 6.00
CA ARG A 20 -11.67 -32.69 6.98
C ARG A 20 -11.50 -33.61 8.19
N PRO A 21 -11.94 -33.20 9.39
CA PRO A 21 -12.00 -34.12 10.51
C PRO A 21 -12.99 -35.27 10.21
N PHE A 22 -12.76 -36.41 10.86
CA PHE A 22 -13.76 -37.47 10.90
C PHE A 22 -15.00 -36.98 11.64
N ASP A 23 -16.17 -37.33 11.13
CA ASP A 23 -17.45 -37.08 11.77
C ASP A 23 -17.90 -38.27 12.63
N GLU A 24 -18.94 -38.05 13.44
CA GLU A 24 -19.40 -39.01 14.43
C GLU A 24 -19.77 -40.39 13.86
N HIS A 25 -20.45 -40.40 12.72
CA HIS A 25 -20.87 -41.63 12.06
C HIS A 25 -19.71 -42.39 11.41
N GLU A 26 -18.51 -41.79 11.36
CA GLU A 26 -17.30 -42.37 10.77
C GLU A 26 -16.36 -42.96 11.83
N GLY A 27 -16.83 -43.13 13.07
CA GLY A 27 -16.05 -43.72 14.17
C GLY A 27 -15.45 -45.09 13.85
N TYR A 28 -16.12 -45.88 12.99
CA TYR A 28 -15.64 -47.18 12.53
C TYR A 28 -14.42 -47.09 11.58
N LEU A 29 -14.07 -45.89 11.11
CA LEU A 29 -12.86 -45.61 10.32
C LEU A 29 -11.76 -44.93 11.14
N PHE A 30 -12.00 -44.66 12.42
CA PHE A 30 -11.10 -43.88 13.27
C PHE A 30 -10.26 -44.80 14.17
N PHE A 31 -9.03 -45.11 13.74
CA PHE A 31 -8.14 -46.06 14.41
C PHE A 31 -6.93 -45.40 15.08
N GLY A 32 -6.31 -46.11 16.04
CA GLY A 32 -5.08 -45.70 16.70
C GLY A 32 -5.27 -44.65 17.79
N ARG A 33 -6.51 -44.43 18.25
CA ARG A 33 -6.85 -43.42 19.27
C ARG A 33 -7.75 -43.91 20.40
N ASP A 34 -7.97 -45.22 20.51
CA ASP A 34 -8.95 -45.79 21.44
C ASP A 34 -8.65 -45.42 22.90
N GLY A 35 -7.40 -45.61 23.34
CA GLY A 35 -7.01 -45.28 24.71
C GLY A 35 -7.10 -43.78 25.05
N GLN A 36 -6.95 -42.90 24.06
CA GLN A 36 -7.16 -41.46 24.28
C GLN A 36 -8.64 -41.12 24.39
N SER A 37 -9.53 -41.76 23.61
CA SER A 37 -10.99 -41.59 23.74
C SER A 37 -11.47 -41.98 25.14
N ASP A 38 -11.00 -43.10 25.68
CA ASP A 38 -11.33 -43.57 27.03
C ASP A 38 -10.92 -42.56 28.12
N GLU A 39 -9.74 -41.98 27.99
CA GLU A 39 -9.24 -40.98 28.93
C GLU A 39 -10.05 -39.67 28.85
N LEU A 40 -10.54 -39.28 27.66
CA LEU A 40 -11.46 -38.14 27.52
C LEU A 40 -12.78 -38.41 28.26
N VAL A 41 -13.39 -39.58 28.07
CA VAL A 41 -14.63 -39.98 28.75
C VAL A 41 -14.43 -39.93 30.26
N LYS A 42 -13.34 -40.51 30.76
CA LYS A 42 -13.02 -40.55 32.20
C LYS A 42 -12.86 -39.16 32.81
N ARG A 43 -12.13 -38.25 32.13
CA ARG A 43 -11.94 -36.88 32.62
C ARG A 43 -13.22 -36.07 32.59
N LEU A 44 -13.95 -36.13 31.48
CA LEU A 44 -15.23 -35.42 31.32
C LEU A 44 -16.25 -35.87 32.37
N GLY A 45 -16.30 -37.17 32.69
CA GLY A 45 -17.18 -37.71 33.71
C GLY A 45 -16.84 -37.24 35.14
N LYS A 46 -15.56 -36.95 35.41
CA LYS A 46 -15.10 -36.51 36.74
C LYS A 46 -15.42 -35.06 37.06
N THR A 47 -15.33 -34.17 36.07
CA THR A 47 -15.34 -32.71 36.31
C THR A 47 -16.43 -31.97 35.54
N ARG A 48 -17.15 -32.65 34.63
CA ARG A 48 -18.12 -32.05 33.68
C ARG A 48 -17.55 -30.97 32.76
N PHE A 49 -16.23 -30.73 32.83
CA PHE A 49 -15.50 -29.80 32.00
C PHE A 49 -14.25 -30.47 31.46
N LEU A 50 -13.93 -30.31 30.18
CA LEU A 50 -12.71 -30.88 29.60
C LEU A 50 -12.11 -29.96 28.55
N ALA A 51 -10.85 -29.56 28.75
CA ALA A 51 -10.08 -28.85 27.73
C ALA A 51 -9.12 -29.81 27.02
N VAL A 52 -9.37 -30.08 25.74
CA VAL A 52 -8.52 -30.90 24.88
C VAL A 52 -7.55 -30.01 24.11
N VAL A 53 -6.27 -30.11 24.47
CA VAL A 53 -5.21 -29.22 23.98
C VAL A 53 -4.21 -30.00 23.14
N GLY A 54 -3.67 -29.38 22.10
CA GLY A 54 -2.61 -30.00 21.30
C GLY A 54 -2.21 -29.15 20.10
N VAL A 55 -1.05 -29.44 19.53
CA VAL A 55 -0.56 -28.82 18.30
C VAL A 55 -1.57 -28.90 17.13
N SER A 56 -1.39 -28.06 16.12
CA SER A 56 -2.21 -28.14 14.90
C SER A 56 -2.08 -29.53 14.25
N GLY A 57 -3.09 -29.96 13.51
CA GLY A 57 -3.05 -31.27 12.84
C GLY A 57 -3.02 -32.52 13.73
N SER A 58 -2.99 -32.42 15.07
CA SER A 58 -2.87 -33.59 15.96
C SER A 58 -4.10 -34.52 16.03
N GLY A 59 -5.16 -34.19 15.28
CA GLY A 59 -6.42 -34.95 15.25
C GLY A 59 -7.42 -34.59 16.35
N LYS A 60 -7.33 -33.40 16.97
CA LYS A 60 -8.22 -32.99 18.09
C LYS A 60 -9.70 -33.13 17.74
N SER A 61 -10.14 -32.46 16.67
CA SER A 61 -11.55 -32.46 16.27
C SER A 61 -12.03 -33.86 15.86
N SER A 62 -11.19 -34.67 15.21
CA SER A 62 -11.51 -36.08 14.90
C SER A 62 -11.63 -36.93 16.16
N LEU A 63 -10.72 -36.77 17.13
CA LEU A 63 -10.79 -37.48 18.42
C LEU A 63 -12.07 -37.17 19.17
N VAL A 64 -12.51 -35.92 19.14
CA VAL A 64 -13.78 -35.52 19.74
C VAL A 64 -14.97 -36.13 19.01
N ARG A 65 -15.03 -35.94 17.68
CA ARG A 65 -16.21 -36.31 16.89
C ARG A 65 -16.34 -37.81 16.68
N ALA A 66 -15.27 -38.49 16.30
CA ALA A 66 -15.28 -39.90 15.92
C ALA A 66 -14.82 -40.83 17.06
N GLY A 67 -14.18 -40.29 18.09
CA GLY A 67 -13.79 -41.04 19.30
C GLY A 67 -14.76 -40.81 20.46
N LEU A 68 -14.81 -39.58 20.98
CA LEU A 68 -15.58 -39.26 22.19
C LEU A 68 -17.10 -39.36 21.97
N PHE A 69 -17.68 -38.79 20.90
CA PHE A 69 -19.14 -38.80 20.74
C PHE A 69 -19.71 -40.22 20.63
N PRO A 70 -19.15 -41.13 19.81
CA PRO A 70 -19.60 -42.52 19.78
C PRO A 70 -19.44 -43.22 21.13
N ALA A 71 -18.36 -42.95 21.88
CA ALA A 71 -18.17 -43.51 23.21
C ALA A 71 -19.22 -43.00 24.22
N LEU A 72 -19.60 -41.72 24.16
CA LEU A 72 -20.66 -41.19 25.02
C LEU A 72 -22.03 -41.82 24.68
N ARG A 73 -22.38 -41.90 23.39
CA ARG A 73 -23.64 -42.53 22.94
C ARG A 73 -23.65 -44.05 23.13
N GLY A 74 -22.49 -44.69 23.15
CA GLY A 74 -22.33 -46.10 23.49
C GLY A 74 -22.49 -46.39 24.99
N GLY A 75 -22.65 -45.37 25.83
CA GLY A 75 -22.84 -45.54 27.28
C GLY A 75 -21.55 -45.85 28.04
N PHE A 76 -20.37 -45.57 27.47
CA PHE A 76 -19.09 -45.79 28.13
C PHE A 76 -18.87 -44.87 29.35
N MET A 77 -19.65 -43.80 29.48
CA MET A 77 -19.77 -43.02 30.72
C MET A 77 -20.93 -43.54 31.58
N SER A 78 -20.71 -44.63 32.32
CA SER A 78 -21.78 -45.33 33.05
C SER A 78 -22.57 -44.44 34.03
N ALA A 79 -21.93 -43.42 34.62
CA ALA A 79 -22.57 -42.50 35.56
C ALA A 79 -23.57 -41.53 34.91
N ALA A 80 -23.47 -41.29 33.60
CA ALA A 80 -24.32 -40.36 32.85
C ALA A 80 -25.30 -41.07 31.89
N GLY A 81 -24.96 -42.28 31.43
CA GLY A 81 -25.77 -43.03 30.46
C GLY A 81 -25.45 -42.68 29.00
N ALA A 82 -26.34 -43.10 28.10
CA ALA A 82 -26.14 -43.03 26.63
C ALA A 82 -26.89 -41.88 25.93
N ASN A 83 -27.80 -41.19 26.64
CA ASN A 83 -28.67 -40.17 26.05
C ASN A 83 -27.98 -38.80 26.09
N TRP A 84 -27.33 -38.43 24.97
CA TRP A 84 -26.56 -37.19 24.84
C TRP A 84 -27.12 -36.25 23.77
N ARG A 85 -27.33 -34.99 24.13
CA ARG A 85 -27.63 -33.85 23.25
C ARG A 85 -26.35 -33.03 23.07
N ILE A 86 -25.71 -33.10 21.90
CA ILE A 86 -24.37 -32.52 21.68
C ILE A 86 -24.46 -31.25 20.84
N ALA A 87 -24.25 -30.09 21.45
CA ALA A 87 -24.14 -28.79 20.79
C ALA A 87 -22.68 -28.52 20.39
N LEU A 88 -22.31 -28.85 19.15
CA LEU A 88 -21.00 -28.54 18.59
C LEU A 88 -20.99 -27.16 17.92
N LEU A 89 -20.07 -26.29 18.31
CA LEU A 89 -19.88 -24.96 17.73
C LEU A 89 -18.41 -24.60 17.53
N ARG A 90 -18.19 -23.65 16.61
CA ARG A 90 -16.98 -22.81 16.57
C ARG A 90 -17.39 -21.39 16.94
N PRO A 91 -16.67 -20.71 17.85
CA PRO A 91 -17.18 -19.48 18.45
C PRO A 91 -17.19 -18.28 17.50
N GLY A 92 -16.33 -18.25 16.48
CA GLY A 92 -16.36 -17.20 15.45
C GLY A 92 -16.35 -15.77 16.00
N ASN A 93 -17.07 -14.87 15.31
CA ASN A 93 -17.19 -13.45 15.67
C ASN A 93 -18.44 -13.13 16.51
N ALA A 94 -19.30 -14.09 16.82
CA ALA A 94 -20.56 -13.90 17.56
C ALA A 94 -20.85 -15.13 18.45
N PRO A 95 -20.03 -15.39 19.49
CA PRO A 95 -20.01 -16.68 20.18
C PRO A 95 -21.31 -17.01 20.91
N ILE A 96 -21.98 -16.02 21.50
CA ILE A 96 -23.27 -16.22 22.20
C ILE A 96 -24.38 -16.55 21.21
N THR A 97 -24.48 -15.81 20.10
CA THR A 97 -25.45 -16.05 19.03
C THR A 97 -25.28 -17.45 18.43
N ILE A 98 -24.04 -17.86 18.14
CA ILE A 98 -23.77 -19.20 17.60
C ILE A 98 -24.12 -20.28 18.64
N LEU A 99 -23.80 -20.07 19.91
CA LEU A 99 -24.21 -20.99 20.98
C LEU A 99 -25.73 -21.13 21.05
N ALA A 100 -26.47 -20.01 21.00
CA ALA A 100 -27.93 -20.03 21.01
C ALA A 100 -28.52 -20.83 19.83
N GLN A 101 -27.99 -20.62 18.62
CA GLN A 101 -28.40 -21.36 17.42
C GLN A 101 -28.12 -22.87 17.56
N ARG A 102 -26.96 -23.26 18.07
CA ARG A 102 -26.63 -24.68 18.26
C ARG A 102 -27.44 -25.33 19.38
N LEU A 103 -27.70 -24.60 20.46
CA LEU A 103 -28.59 -25.04 21.53
C LEU A 103 -30.02 -25.23 21.03
N HIS A 104 -30.56 -24.28 20.25
CA HIS A 104 -31.89 -24.41 19.66
C HIS A 104 -32.08 -25.73 18.91
N ASN A 105 -31.08 -26.12 18.11
CA ASN A 105 -31.14 -27.36 17.34
C ASN A 105 -31.13 -28.63 18.20
N VAL A 106 -30.43 -28.61 19.34
CA VAL A 106 -30.28 -29.82 20.18
C VAL A 106 -31.29 -29.90 21.31
N LEU A 107 -31.85 -28.77 21.74
CA LEU A 107 -32.82 -28.69 22.84
C LEU A 107 -34.27 -28.90 22.37
N ARG A 108 -34.55 -28.84 21.06
CA ARG A 108 -35.88 -29.19 20.52
C ARG A 108 -36.23 -30.66 20.76
N ASP A 109 -37.50 -30.92 21.05
CA ASP A 109 -38.03 -32.28 21.07
C ASP A 109 -38.02 -32.87 19.64
N PRO A 110 -37.35 -34.03 19.41
CA PRO A 110 -37.33 -34.70 18.11
C PRO A 110 -38.72 -35.14 17.64
N GLU A 111 -39.67 -35.36 18.55
CA GLU A 111 -41.00 -35.88 18.21
C GLU A 111 -42.00 -34.79 17.81
N GLY A 112 -41.59 -33.52 17.78
CA GLY A 112 -42.41 -32.42 17.28
C GLY A 112 -43.71 -32.18 18.06
N ARG A 113 -43.80 -32.67 19.31
CA ARG A 113 -45.02 -32.54 20.13
C ARG A 113 -45.24 -31.12 20.65
N ASP A 114 -44.19 -30.30 20.66
CA ASP A 114 -44.25 -28.88 21.02
C ASP A 114 -43.78 -28.00 19.84
N ASP A 115 -44.74 -27.34 19.17
CA ASP A 115 -44.49 -26.22 18.24
C ASP A 115 -44.03 -24.95 19.01
N GLU A 116 -43.94 -25.01 20.35
CA GLU A 116 -43.55 -23.95 21.29
C GLU A 116 -42.10 -24.09 21.81
N GLY A 117 -41.20 -24.77 21.09
CA GLY A 117 -39.78 -24.81 21.47
C GLY A 117 -39.15 -23.40 21.53
N LEU A 118 -38.28 -23.14 22.52
CA LEU A 118 -37.55 -21.87 22.64
C LEU A 118 -36.87 -21.49 21.32
N SER A 119 -37.24 -20.35 20.73
CA SER A 119 -36.57 -19.82 19.54
C SER A 119 -35.10 -19.54 19.84
N ALA A 120 -34.23 -19.59 18.81
CA ALA A 120 -32.82 -19.25 18.97
C ALA A 120 -32.63 -17.84 19.58
N ASP A 121 -33.51 -16.88 19.23
CA ASP A 121 -33.49 -15.52 19.78
C ASP A 121 -33.81 -15.50 21.28
N LEU A 122 -34.79 -16.30 21.73
CA LEU A 122 -35.13 -16.38 23.14
C LEU A 122 -34.04 -17.07 23.96
N ILE A 123 -33.40 -18.11 23.39
CA ILE A 123 -32.21 -18.73 23.99
C ILE A 123 -31.10 -17.69 24.11
N GLU A 124 -30.82 -16.91 23.06
CA GLU A 124 -29.81 -15.86 23.09
C GLU A 124 -30.09 -14.83 24.19
N VAL A 125 -31.35 -14.37 24.31
CA VAL A 125 -31.76 -13.48 25.41
C VAL A 125 -31.48 -14.12 26.77
N THR A 126 -31.81 -15.40 26.97
CA THR A 126 -31.54 -16.13 28.21
C THR A 126 -30.05 -16.26 28.50
N LEU A 127 -29.22 -16.56 27.49
CA LEU A 127 -27.75 -16.62 27.63
C LEU A 127 -27.17 -15.26 28.03
N ARG A 128 -27.73 -14.15 27.55
CA ARG A 128 -27.27 -12.79 27.84
C ARG A 128 -27.71 -12.25 29.20
N ARG A 129 -28.72 -12.84 29.86
CA ARG A 129 -29.23 -12.39 31.17
C ARG A 129 -28.21 -12.52 32.31
N GLY A 130 -27.28 -13.45 32.22
CA GLY A 130 -26.28 -13.65 33.26
C GLY A 130 -25.47 -14.93 33.07
N SER A 131 -24.54 -15.19 33.98
CA SER A 131 -23.60 -16.31 33.85
C SER A 131 -24.22 -17.70 34.02
N LEU A 132 -25.44 -17.78 34.54
CA LEU A 132 -26.21 -19.03 34.63
C LEU A 132 -27.11 -19.26 33.40
N GLY A 133 -27.09 -18.37 32.40
CA GLY A 133 -28.02 -18.40 31.27
C GLY A 133 -28.00 -19.71 30.47
N LEU A 134 -26.85 -20.40 30.39
CA LEU A 134 -26.75 -21.71 29.73
C LEU A 134 -27.55 -22.79 30.47
N ILE A 135 -27.45 -22.81 31.80
CA ILE A 135 -28.21 -23.73 32.65
C ILE A 135 -29.70 -23.40 32.61
N ASP A 136 -30.04 -22.11 32.63
CA ASP A 136 -31.43 -21.67 32.54
C ASP A 136 -32.08 -22.08 31.22
N ALA A 137 -31.36 -21.95 30.09
CA ALA A 137 -31.86 -22.39 28.79
C ALA A 137 -32.11 -23.91 28.74
N VAL A 138 -31.18 -24.72 29.28
CA VAL A 138 -31.34 -26.18 29.35
C VAL A 138 -32.50 -26.57 30.27
N ARG A 139 -32.67 -25.90 31.41
CA ARG A 139 -33.77 -26.15 32.35
C ARG A 139 -35.12 -25.78 31.75
N GLN A 140 -35.21 -24.65 31.05
CA GLN A 140 -36.45 -24.22 30.39
C GLN A 140 -36.86 -25.16 29.26
N ALA A 141 -35.90 -25.85 28.61
CA ALA A 141 -36.20 -26.86 27.60
C ALA A 141 -36.83 -28.14 28.17
N GLY A 142 -36.86 -28.33 29.50
CA GLY A 142 -37.61 -29.43 30.13
C GLY A 142 -37.14 -30.84 29.74
N LEU A 143 -35.85 -31.03 29.46
CA LEU A 143 -35.30 -32.33 29.05
C LEU A 143 -35.56 -33.42 30.10
N ALA A 144 -35.73 -34.66 29.64
CA ALA A 144 -35.88 -35.82 30.51
C ALA A 144 -34.64 -36.01 31.42
N ALA A 145 -34.86 -36.57 32.61
CA ALA A 145 -33.84 -36.65 33.67
C ALA A 145 -32.59 -37.47 33.30
N ASP A 146 -32.69 -38.33 32.29
CA ASP A 146 -31.62 -39.17 31.76
C ASP A 146 -30.88 -38.54 30.56
N GLN A 147 -31.30 -37.36 30.10
CA GLN A 147 -30.66 -36.66 28.97
C GLN A 147 -29.56 -35.72 29.44
N ASN A 148 -28.36 -35.90 28.88
CA ASN A 148 -27.19 -35.07 29.15
C ASN A 148 -26.98 -34.06 28.02
N VAL A 149 -26.59 -32.83 28.35
CA VAL A 149 -26.24 -31.81 27.35
C VAL A 149 -24.74 -31.60 27.34
N LEU A 150 -24.10 -31.78 26.19
CA LEU A 150 -22.68 -31.49 26.00
C LEU A 150 -22.51 -30.30 25.06
N VAL A 151 -21.92 -29.22 25.56
CA VAL A 151 -21.52 -28.05 24.75
C VAL A 151 -20.05 -28.23 24.36
N VAL A 152 -19.78 -28.34 23.06
CA VAL A 152 -18.43 -28.52 22.52
C VAL A 152 -18.03 -27.28 21.73
N VAL A 153 -17.04 -26.55 22.25
CA VAL A 153 -16.42 -25.42 21.55
C VAL A 153 -15.15 -25.91 20.87
N ASP A 154 -15.26 -26.20 19.58
CA ASP A 154 -14.13 -26.58 18.74
C ASP A 154 -13.36 -25.32 18.29
N GLN A 155 -12.04 -25.38 18.26
CA GLN A 155 -11.15 -24.24 17.94
C GLN A 155 -11.44 -23.01 18.81
N PHE A 156 -11.41 -23.21 20.14
CA PHE A 156 -11.65 -22.15 21.12
C PHE A 156 -10.74 -20.92 20.91
N GLU A 157 -9.55 -21.11 20.32
CA GLU A 157 -8.62 -20.03 20.00
C GLU A 157 -9.18 -18.96 19.05
N GLU A 158 -10.25 -19.25 18.30
CA GLU A 158 -10.93 -18.28 17.45
C GLU A 158 -11.39 -17.04 18.25
N LEU A 159 -11.77 -17.22 19.52
CA LEU A 159 -12.18 -16.10 20.40
C LEU A 159 -11.10 -15.03 20.52
N PHE A 160 -9.84 -15.43 20.67
CA PHE A 160 -8.72 -14.49 20.81
C PHE A 160 -8.45 -13.74 19.50
N ARG A 161 -8.59 -14.45 18.37
CA ARG A 161 -8.40 -13.88 17.03
C ARG A 161 -9.46 -12.82 16.71
N TYR A 162 -10.74 -13.12 16.93
CA TYR A 162 -11.83 -12.18 16.63
C TYR A 162 -11.94 -11.04 17.65
N LYS A 163 -11.56 -11.23 18.92
CA LYS A 163 -11.51 -10.14 19.91
C LYS A 163 -10.52 -9.04 19.50
N ARG A 164 -9.39 -9.40 18.88
CA ARG A 164 -8.42 -8.41 18.34
C ARG A 164 -9.01 -7.60 17.19
N ILE A 165 -9.86 -8.21 16.36
CA ILE A 165 -10.58 -7.54 15.26
C ILE A 165 -11.70 -6.63 15.81
N ARG A 166 -12.48 -7.12 16.79
CA ARG A 166 -13.62 -6.38 17.40
C ARG A 166 -13.24 -5.21 18.30
N LYS A 167 -12.06 -5.22 18.94
CA LYS A 167 -11.57 -4.09 19.76
C LYS A 167 -11.52 -2.76 19.00
N ILE A 168 -11.58 -2.80 17.67
CA ILE A 168 -11.61 -1.65 16.76
C ILE A 168 -13.05 -1.13 16.55
N ALA A 169 -14.10 -1.93 16.82
CA ALA A 169 -15.47 -1.64 16.40
C ALA A 169 -16.47 -1.39 17.55
N THR A 170 -16.50 -2.18 18.63
CA THR A 170 -17.53 -2.03 19.70
C THR A 170 -17.03 -2.49 21.08
N GLY A 171 -17.45 -1.79 22.14
CA GLY A 171 -16.92 -1.91 23.51
C GLY A 171 -17.54 -2.99 24.42
N GLU A 172 -18.27 -3.98 23.89
CA GLU A 172 -18.84 -5.08 24.69
C GLU A 172 -17.94 -6.33 24.67
N ASP A 173 -17.61 -6.88 25.85
CA ASP A 173 -16.78 -8.10 25.99
C ASP A 173 -17.63 -9.38 25.93
N ASP A 174 -18.33 -9.59 24.81
CA ASP A 174 -19.13 -10.81 24.49
C ASP A 174 -18.33 -12.10 24.77
N ALA A 175 -17.01 -12.08 24.54
CA ALA A 175 -16.13 -13.23 24.76
C ALA A 175 -16.01 -13.59 26.25
N ALA A 176 -15.88 -12.59 27.13
CA ALA A 176 -15.82 -12.84 28.57
C ALA A 176 -17.15 -13.39 29.11
N ALA A 177 -18.29 -12.85 28.64
CA ALA A 177 -19.61 -13.36 29.00
C ALA A 177 -19.80 -14.82 28.53
N PHE A 178 -19.40 -15.11 27.29
CA PHE A 178 -19.42 -16.46 26.74
C PHE A 178 -18.58 -17.45 27.56
N VAL A 179 -17.34 -17.12 27.89
CA VAL A 179 -16.47 -17.99 28.71
C VAL A 179 -17.10 -18.21 30.09
N LYS A 180 -17.69 -17.17 30.70
CA LYS A 180 -18.33 -17.30 32.00
C LYS A 180 -19.50 -18.30 31.98
N LEU A 181 -20.33 -18.30 30.92
CA LEU A 181 -21.40 -19.29 30.74
C LEU A 181 -20.87 -20.73 30.74
N LEU A 182 -19.73 -20.96 30.06
CA LEU A 182 -19.09 -22.27 29.92
C LEU A 182 -18.46 -22.76 31.23
N LEU A 183 -18.02 -21.84 32.10
CA LEU A 183 -17.40 -22.17 33.38
C LEU A 183 -18.43 -22.42 34.50
N GLU A 184 -19.55 -21.69 34.50
CA GLU A 184 -20.57 -21.83 35.55
C GLU A 184 -21.45 -23.06 35.35
N ALA A 185 -21.75 -23.45 34.10
CA ALA A 185 -22.69 -24.53 33.83
C ALA A 185 -22.25 -25.91 34.39
N PRO A 186 -20.99 -26.36 34.23
CA PRO A 186 -20.54 -27.64 34.79
C PRO A 186 -20.66 -27.75 36.32
N ASN A 187 -20.66 -26.62 37.03
CA ASN A 187 -20.71 -26.56 38.49
C ASN A 187 -22.13 -26.66 39.06
N GLN A 188 -23.17 -26.69 38.22
CA GLN A 188 -24.55 -26.79 38.67
C GLN A 188 -25.02 -28.24 38.70
N SER A 189 -25.67 -28.64 39.80
CA SER A 189 -26.27 -29.98 39.95
C SER A 189 -27.69 -30.07 39.40
N VAL A 190 -28.33 -28.92 39.13
CA VAL A 190 -29.75 -28.82 38.72
C VAL A 190 -30.01 -29.38 37.32
N ALA A 191 -29.00 -29.41 36.44
CA ALA A 191 -29.07 -30.03 35.12
C ALA A 191 -27.72 -30.67 34.75
N PRO A 192 -27.70 -31.81 34.05
CA PRO A 192 -26.47 -32.48 33.62
C PRO A 192 -25.87 -31.81 32.38
N VAL A 193 -25.27 -30.62 32.57
CA VAL A 193 -24.57 -29.88 31.52
C VAL A 193 -23.07 -30.12 31.60
N TYR A 194 -22.50 -30.52 30.48
CA TYR A 194 -21.08 -30.80 30.28
C TYR A 194 -20.51 -29.80 29.28
N VAL A 195 -19.26 -29.42 29.46
CA VAL A 195 -18.56 -28.48 28.59
C VAL A 195 -17.23 -29.07 28.13
N MET A 196 -16.95 -28.94 26.85
CA MET A 196 -15.68 -29.34 26.27
C MET A 196 -15.13 -28.25 25.37
N LEU A 197 -13.84 -27.97 25.49
CA LEU A 197 -13.12 -27.05 24.62
C LEU A 197 -12.05 -27.83 23.85
N THR A 198 -11.85 -27.53 22.58
CA THR A 198 -10.63 -27.92 21.87
C THR A 198 -9.81 -26.67 21.58
N MET A 199 -8.50 -26.73 21.77
CA MET A 199 -7.63 -25.57 21.51
C MET A 199 -6.24 -25.98 21.08
N ARG A 200 -5.57 -25.12 20.31
CA ARG A 200 -4.12 -25.26 20.11
C ARG A 200 -3.32 -24.88 21.37
N SER A 201 -2.21 -25.57 21.59
CA SER A 201 -1.36 -25.39 22.78
C SER A 201 -0.66 -24.03 22.86
N ASP A 202 -0.44 -23.36 21.73
CA ASP A 202 0.16 -22.02 21.66
C ASP A 202 -0.73 -20.90 22.22
N PHE A 203 -2.04 -21.15 22.38
CA PHE A 203 -3.00 -20.20 22.95
C PHE A 203 -3.24 -20.38 24.45
N LEU A 204 -2.53 -21.28 25.13
CA LEU A 204 -2.66 -21.48 26.58
C LEU A 204 -2.38 -20.20 27.37
N GLY A 205 -1.43 -19.37 26.92
CA GLY A 205 -1.14 -18.08 27.56
C GLY A 205 -2.30 -17.09 27.46
N ASP A 206 -3.05 -17.11 26.36
CA ASP A 206 -4.18 -16.21 26.15
C ASP A 206 -5.37 -16.52 27.07
N CYS A 207 -5.50 -17.76 27.55
CA CYS A 207 -6.54 -18.16 28.51
C CYS A 207 -6.46 -17.39 29.84
N ALA A 208 -5.28 -16.87 30.22
CA ALA A 208 -5.12 -16.06 31.43
C ALA A 208 -5.91 -14.74 31.41
N GLN A 209 -6.37 -14.31 30.23
CA GLN A 209 -7.22 -13.13 30.07
C GLN A 209 -8.64 -13.34 30.62
N PHE A 210 -9.07 -14.59 30.84
CA PHE A 210 -10.39 -14.94 31.33
C PHE A 210 -10.32 -15.48 32.76
N ARG A 211 -10.96 -14.78 33.71
CA ARG A 211 -10.99 -15.19 35.11
C ARG A 211 -11.66 -16.57 35.28
N GLY A 212 -11.03 -17.48 36.02
CA GLY A 212 -11.53 -18.82 36.31
C GLY A 212 -11.22 -19.87 35.24
N LEU A 213 -10.84 -19.46 34.02
CA LEU A 213 -10.51 -20.39 32.94
C LEU A 213 -9.19 -21.14 33.22
N PRO A 214 -8.09 -20.50 33.64
CA PRO A 214 -6.84 -21.22 33.95
C PRO A 214 -7.02 -22.27 35.06
N GLU A 215 -7.73 -21.93 36.13
CA GLU A 215 -8.01 -22.84 37.24
C GLU A 215 -8.81 -24.06 36.77
N THR A 216 -9.84 -23.83 35.97
CA THR A 216 -10.70 -24.90 35.43
C THR A 216 -9.92 -25.79 34.45
N MET A 217 -9.07 -25.20 33.60
CA MET A 217 -8.21 -25.97 32.69
C MET A 217 -7.19 -26.81 33.47
N ASN A 218 -6.56 -26.28 34.51
CA ASN A 218 -5.62 -27.04 35.34
C ASN A 218 -6.28 -28.27 35.99
N ASN A 219 -7.55 -28.16 36.36
CA ASN A 219 -8.30 -29.29 36.95
C ASN A 219 -8.63 -30.39 35.94
N SER A 220 -8.85 -30.05 34.66
CA SER A 220 -9.36 -31.00 33.65
C SER A 220 -8.92 -30.66 32.23
N GLN A 221 -7.61 -30.61 31.99
CA GLN A 221 -7.03 -30.55 30.66
C GLN A 221 -6.53 -31.92 30.20
N TYR A 222 -6.59 -32.19 28.90
CA TYR A 222 -5.95 -33.32 28.26
C TYR A 222 -5.08 -32.85 27.11
N LEU A 223 -3.76 -32.94 27.28
CA LEU A 223 -2.80 -32.66 26.22
C LEU A 223 -2.68 -33.90 25.34
N ILE A 224 -3.19 -33.82 24.11
CA ILE A 224 -3.18 -34.96 23.19
C ILE A 224 -1.73 -35.34 22.86
N PRO A 225 -1.31 -36.60 23.13
CA PRO A 225 0.00 -37.07 22.74
C PRO A 225 0.07 -37.25 21.22
N ARG A 226 1.28 -37.14 20.69
CA ARG A 226 1.56 -37.55 19.31
C ARG A 226 1.27 -39.04 19.17
N MET A 227 0.77 -39.45 18.00
CA MET A 227 0.60 -40.86 17.72
C MET A 227 1.96 -41.54 17.69
N ASN A 228 2.09 -42.64 18.42
CA ASN A 228 3.26 -43.51 18.32
C ASN A 228 3.23 -44.29 16.99
N ARG A 229 4.31 -45.01 16.67
CA ARG A 229 4.42 -45.71 15.38
C ARG A 229 3.35 -46.78 15.18
N ASP A 230 2.89 -47.43 16.24
CA ASP A 230 1.86 -48.48 16.17
C ASP A 230 0.47 -47.88 16.01
N GLU A 231 0.14 -46.81 16.72
CA GLU A 231 -1.09 -46.03 16.54
C GLU A 231 -1.19 -45.48 15.11
N ARG A 232 -0.09 -44.97 14.54
CA ARG A 232 -0.03 -44.54 13.13
C ARG A 232 -0.24 -45.71 12.17
N ARG A 233 0.32 -46.88 12.47
CA ARG A 233 0.13 -48.09 11.65
C ARG A 233 -1.35 -48.48 11.63
N GLN A 234 -2.00 -48.52 12.80
CA GLN A 234 -3.42 -48.80 12.91
C GLN A 234 -4.27 -47.78 12.14
N ALA A 235 -3.93 -46.48 12.21
CA ALA A 235 -4.59 -45.42 11.45
C ALA A 235 -4.42 -45.53 9.92
N ILE A 236 -3.45 -46.31 9.44
CA ILE A 236 -3.22 -46.59 8.02
C ILE A 236 -3.94 -47.88 7.60
N GLU A 237 -3.69 -48.98 8.33
CA GLU A 237 -4.15 -50.32 7.97
C GLU A 237 -5.64 -50.54 8.27
N GLY A 238 -6.14 -50.02 9.40
CA GLY A 238 -7.52 -50.21 9.86
C GLY A 238 -8.55 -49.75 8.84
N PRO A 239 -8.52 -48.48 8.38
CA PRO A 239 -9.47 -47.98 7.39
C PRO A 239 -9.43 -48.77 6.06
N ILE A 240 -8.24 -49.19 5.62
CA ILE A 240 -8.06 -50.01 4.40
C ILE A 240 -8.76 -51.36 4.55
N GLY A 241 -8.61 -52.01 5.70
CA GLY A 241 -9.28 -53.27 6.00
C GLY A 241 -10.81 -53.14 6.02
N VAL A 242 -11.32 -52.07 6.62
CA VAL A 242 -12.77 -51.76 6.61
C VAL A 242 -13.27 -51.53 5.18
N GLY A 243 -12.48 -50.87 4.33
CA GLY A 243 -12.78 -50.68 2.91
C GLY A 243 -12.63 -51.93 2.05
N GLY A 244 -12.28 -53.09 2.62
CA GLY A 244 -12.09 -54.35 1.90
C GLY A 244 -10.80 -54.40 1.06
N GLY A 245 -9.87 -53.48 1.29
CA GLY A 245 -8.56 -53.45 0.64
C GLY A 245 -7.48 -54.17 1.44
N GLN A 246 -6.32 -54.33 0.82
CA GLN A 246 -5.08 -54.76 1.47
C GLN A 246 -3.99 -53.73 1.14
N ILE A 247 -2.97 -53.60 2.00
CA ILE A 247 -1.83 -52.71 1.78
C ILE A 247 -0.52 -53.49 1.91
N SER A 248 0.42 -53.23 1.02
CA SER A 248 1.72 -53.88 1.07
C SER A 248 2.53 -53.41 2.29
N LEU A 249 3.26 -54.32 2.94
CA LEU A 249 4.12 -53.98 4.09
C LEU A 249 5.17 -52.91 3.73
N ARG A 250 5.67 -52.94 2.49
CA ARG A 250 6.64 -51.95 1.99
C ARG A 250 6.04 -50.55 1.91
N LEU A 251 4.77 -50.42 1.49
CA LEU A 251 4.08 -49.13 1.48
C LEU A 251 3.80 -48.63 2.91
N VAL A 252 3.36 -49.50 3.82
CA VAL A 252 3.16 -49.13 5.23
C VAL A 252 4.45 -48.58 5.84
N GLN A 253 5.58 -49.26 5.66
CA GLN A 253 6.87 -48.78 6.18
C GLN A 253 7.27 -47.45 5.54
N ARG A 254 7.02 -47.27 4.24
CA ARG A 254 7.29 -46.01 3.55
C ARG A 254 6.45 -44.85 4.11
N LEU A 255 5.14 -45.04 4.27
CA LEU A 255 4.23 -44.05 4.85
C LEU A 255 4.64 -43.68 6.28
N LEU A 256 4.94 -44.67 7.12
CA LEU A 256 5.38 -44.43 8.51
C LEU A 256 6.68 -43.62 8.57
N ASN A 257 7.56 -43.77 7.58
CA ASN A 257 8.80 -42.99 7.49
C ASN A 257 8.56 -41.58 6.94
N ASP A 258 7.71 -41.44 5.91
CA ASP A 258 7.40 -40.15 5.28
C ASP A 258 6.61 -39.21 6.21
N VAL A 259 5.77 -39.75 7.11
CA VAL A 259 5.09 -38.96 8.15
C VAL A 259 6.10 -38.30 9.10
N GLY A 260 7.24 -38.94 9.36
CA GLY A 260 8.30 -38.40 10.22
C GLY A 260 7.82 -38.04 11.63
N GLU A 261 8.45 -37.03 12.24
CA GLU A 261 8.14 -36.56 13.61
C GLU A 261 7.42 -35.20 13.63
N ASP A 262 7.01 -34.68 12.48
CA ASP A 262 6.31 -33.41 12.41
C ASP A 262 4.83 -33.58 12.82
N PRO A 263 4.34 -32.85 13.83
CA PRO A 263 2.97 -32.97 14.30
C PRO A 263 1.88 -32.62 13.28
N ASP A 264 2.19 -31.83 12.25
CA ASP A 264 1.21 -31.35 11.27
C ASP A 264 0.97 -32.34 10.10
N GLN A 265 1.50 -33.56 10.21
CA GLN A 265 1.54 -34.54 9.12
C GLN A 265 0.32 -35.47 9.07
N LEU A 266 -0.48 -35.61 10.14
CA LEU A 266 -1.65 -36.51 10.12
C LEU A 266 -2.71 -36.12 9.07
N PRO A 267 -3.07 -34.84 8.89
CA PRO A 267 -4.00 -34.45 7.83
C PRO A 267 -3.40 -34.64 6.44
N VAL A 268 -2.08 -34.44 6.29
CA VAL A 268 -1.36 -34.70 5.04
C VAL A 268 -1.37 -36.19 4.71
N LEU A 269 -1.17 -37.04 5.73
CA LEU A 269 -1.25 -38.50 5.61
C LEU A 269 -2.64 -38.95 5.19
N GLN A 270 -3.69 -38.46 5.84
CA GLN A 270 -5.08 -38.75 5.48
C GLN A 270 -5.39 -38.32 4.04
N HIS A 271 -4.93 -37.14 3.62
CA HIS A 271 -5.10 -36.69 2.24
C HIS A 271 -4.32 -37.55 1.25
N ALA A 272 -3.07 -37.90 1.55
CA ALA A 272 -2.28 -38.77 0.68
C ALA A 272 -2.91 -40.16 0.56
N LEU A 273 -3.36 -40.76 1.66
CA LEU A 273 -4.03 -42.06 1.67
C LEU A 273 -5.37 -42.03 0.92
N MET A 274 -6.18 -40.99 1.09
CA MET A 274 -7.40 -40.78 0.32
C MET A 274 -7.12 -40.79 -1.18
N ARG A 275 -6.06 -40.10 -1.60
CA ARG A 275 -5.63 -40.01 -3.00
C ARG A 275 -5.05 -41.33 -3.51
N THR A 276 -4.23 -42.00 -2.72
CA THR A 276 -3.67 -43.32 -3.03
C THR A 276 -4.79 -44.36 -3.17
N TRP A 277 -5.79 -44.34 -2.29
CA TRP A 277 -6.97 -45.19 -2.39
C TRP A 277 -7.77 -44.92 -3.67
N GLN A 278 -8.02 -43.65 -4.01
CA GLN A 278 -8.70 -43.29 -5.25
C GLN A 278 -7.96 -43.80 -6.49
N HIS A 279 -6.64 -43.57 -6.54
CA HIS A 279 -5.80 -44.05 -7.64
C HIS A 279 -5.84 -45.58 -7.76
N TRP A 280 -5.57 -46.27 -6.65
CA TRP A 280 -5.62 -47.72 -6.57
C TRP A 280 -6.99 -48.25 -6.98
N HIS A 281 -8.08 -47.72 -6.43
CA HIS A 281 -9.43 -48.20 -6.73
C HIS A 281 -9.79 -48.05 -8.23
N GLN A 282 -9.28 -47.03 -8.90
CA GLN A 282 -9.52 -46.78 -10.33
C GLN A 282 -8.65 -47.65 -11.25
N HIS A 283 -7.45 -48.06 -10.80
CA HIS A 283 -6.45 -48.74 -11.63
C HIS A 283 -6.14 -50.18 -11.18
N ARG A 284 -6.76 -50.65 -10.10
CA ARG A 284 -6.47 -51.97 -9.53
C ARG A 284 -6.84 -53.09 -10.50
N GLN A 285 -5.97 -54.09 -10.54
CA GLN A 285 -6.34 -55.42 -10.98
C GLN A 285 -6.97 -56.15 -9.79
N ASP A 286 -7.96 -57.00 -10.03
CA ASP A 286 -8.70 -57.69 -8.97
C ASP A 286 -7.74 -58.37 -7.96
N GLY A 287 -7.91 -58.03 -6.68
CA GLY A 287 -7.13 -58.60 -5.56
C GLY A 287 -5.73 -58.01 -5.34
N SER A 288 -5.27 -57.05 -6.14
CA SER A 288 -3.96 -56.40 -5.91
C SER A 288 -3.98 -55.47 -4.68
N PRO A 289 -2.98 -55.52 -3.78
CA PRO A 289 -2.91 -54.63 -2.62
C PRO A 289 -2.51 -53.20 -3.04
N LEU A 290 -2.91 -52.19 -2.25
CA LEU A 290 -2.36 -50.83 -2.31
C LEU A 290 -0.84 -50.91 -2.18
N ASP A 291 -0.12 -50.26 -3.09
CA ASP A 291 1.33 -50.37 -3.13
C ASP A 291 2.06 -49.06 -3.48
N ILE A 292 3.40 -49.11 -3.47
CA ILE A 292 4.28 -47.96 -3.70
C ILE A 292 3.91 -47.20 -4.99
N GLN A 293 3.53 -47.91 -6.05
CA GLN A 293 3.16 -47.30 -7.33
C GLN A 293 1.96 -46.36 -7.20
N ASP A 294 0.94 -46.73 -6.42
CA ASP A 294 -0.25 -45.88 -6.19
C ASP A 294 0.10 -44.63 -5.38
N TYR A 295 1.01 -44.77 -4.42
CA TYR A 295 1.47 -43.67 -3.58
C TYR A 295 2.40 -42.71 -4.33
N GLU A 296 3.23 -43.24 -5.24
CA GLU A 296 4.08 -42.44 -6.12
C GLU A 296 3.28 -41.72 -7.20
N ALA A 297 2.21 -42.33 -7.72
CA ALA A 297 1.32 -41.73 -8.72
C ALA A 297 0.67 -40.43 -8.23
N ILE A 298 0.35 -40.35 -6.93
CA ILE A 298 -0.19 -39.14 -6.30
C ILE A 298 0.90 -38.17 -5.82
N GLY A 299 2.16 -38.45 -6.13
CA GLY A 299 3.30 -37.60 -5.79
C GLY A 299 3.76 -37.73 -4.34
N THR A 300 3.36 -38.80 -3.64
CA THR A 300 3.61 -39.06 -2.20
C THR A 300 3.04 -37.95 -1.29
N MET A 301 3.22 -38.07 0.03
CA MET A 301 2.89 -36.99 0.99
C MET A 301 3.59 -35.66 0.66
N THR A 302 4.68 -35.69 -0.12
CA THR A 302 5.43 -34.49 -0.50
C THR A 302 4.65 -33.59 -1.45
N ARG A 303 3.99 -34.16 -2.48
CA ARG A 303 3.35 -33.37 -3.55
C ARG A 303 1.84 -33.58 -3.67
N ALA A 304 1.25 -34.57 -3.00
CA ALA A 304 -0.18 -34.90 -3.13
C ALA A 304 -1.11 -33.71 -2.97
N LEU A 305 -0.90 -32.89 -1.93
CA LEU A 305 -1.69 -31.69 -1.69
C LEU A 305 -1.52 -30.65 -2.81
N SER A 306 -0.29 -30.40 -3.25
CA SER A 306 -0.02 -29.44 -4.32
C SER A 306 -0.65 -29.90 -5.63
N MET A 307 -0.51 -31.18 -5.99
CA MET A 307 -1.06 -31.75 -7.22
C MET A 307 -2.59 -31.64 -7.22
N HIS A 308 -3.23 -32.01 -6.11
CA HIS A 308 -4.69 -31.93 -6.00
C HIS A 308 -5.22 -30.49 -6.00
N ALA A 309 -4.51 -29.56 -5.38
CA ALA A 309 -4.86 -28.14 -5.45
C ALA A 309 -4.65 -27.57 -6.87
N ASP A 310 -3.61 -27.99 -7.59
CA ASP A 310 -3.38 -27.61 -8.98
C ASP A 310 -4.43 -28.21 -9.93
N GLU A 311 -4.92 -29.43 -9.69
CA GLU A 311 -6.06 -30.01 -10.41
C GLU A 311 -7.33 -29.16 -10.20
N ALA A 312 -7.65 -28.79 -8.96
CA ALA A 312 -8.78 -27.91 -8.65
C ALA A 312 -8.67 -26.55 -9.35
N TYR A 313 -7.46 -26.00 -9.42
CA TYR A 313 -7.17 -24.77 -10.16
C TYR A 313 -7.30 -24.93 -11.68
N GLN A 314 -6.89 -26.08 -12.23
CA GLN A 314 -6.99 -26.36 -13.66
C GLN A 314 -8.45 -26.52 -14.12
N GLU A 315 -9.33 -27.06 -13.27
CA GLU A 315 -10.78 -27.15 -13.51
C GLU A 315 -11.49 -25.79 -13.63
N LEU A 316 -10.83 -24.70 -13.23
CA LEU A 316 -11.27 -23.35 -13.53
C LEU A 316 -10.94 -23.07 -15.00
N ASN A 317 -11.88 -23.42 -15.88
CA ASN A 317 -11.70 -23.40 -17.34
C ASN A 317 -11.59 -21.98 -17.94
N THR A 318 -11.73 -20.93 -17.14
CA THR A 318 -11.66 -19.53 -17.57
C THR A 318 -10.49 -18.81 -16.90
N ASP A 319 -9.82 -17.92 -17.64
CA ASP A 319 -8.76 -17.07 -17.09
C ASP A 319 -9.30 -16.16 -15.96
N GLY A 320 -10.57 -15.75 -16.06
CA GLY A 320 -11.29 -15.04 -15.01
C GLY A 320 -11.38 -15.85 -13.71
N GLY A 321 -11.84 -17.11 -13.78
CA GLY A 321 -11.95 -17.98 -12.60
C GLY A 321 -10.60 -18.23 -11.93
N ARG A 322 -9.54 -18.43 -12.72
CA ARG A 322 -8.16 -18.58 -12.22
C ARG A 322 -7.65 -17.32 -11.51
N THR A 323 -7.91 -16.14 -12.08
CA THR A 323 -7.57 -14.85 -11.46
C THR A 323 -8.33 -14.63 -10.14
N ILE A 324 -9.62 -15.00 -10.11
CA ILE A 324 -10.43 -14.96 -8.88
C ILE A 324 -9.84 -15.89 -7.82
N ALA A 325 -9.47 -17.13 -8.18
CA ALA A 325 -8.86 -18.07 -7.24
C ALA A 325 -7.55 -17.53 -6.64
N GLU A 326 -6.66 -16.99 -7.47
CA GLU A 326 -5.42 -16.34 -7.01
C GLU A 326 -5.71 -15.24 -5.98
N LYS A 327 -6.63 -14.31 -6.29
CA LYS A 327 -6.99 -13.21 -5.40
C LYS A 327 -7.61 -13.71 -4.08
N ILE A 328 -8.47 -14.73 -4.14
CA ILE A 328 -9.06 -15.34 -2.94
C ILE A 328 -7.96 -15.92 -2.06
N PHE A 329 -7.07 -16.76 -2.61
CA PHE A 329 -6.04 -17.41 -1.81
C PHE A 329 -5.00 -16.43 -1.24
N LYS A 330 -4.64 -15.37 -1.99
CA LYS A 330 -3.83 -14.25 -1.46
C LYS A 330 -4.53 -13.51 -0.32
N ARG A 331 -5.87 -13.46 -0.35
CA ARG A 331 -6.66 -12.81 0.71
C ARG A 331 -6.85 -13.68 1.96
N LEU A 332 -6.91 -15.00 1.77
CA LEU A 332 -7.03 -16.00 2.84
C LEU A 332 -5.71 -16.34 3.54
N THR A 333 -4.60 -15.74 3.12
CA THR A 333 -3.27 -16.00 3.67
C THR A 333 -2.54 -14.70 4.03
N GLU A 334 -1.57 -14.81 4.94
CA GLU A 334 -0.67 -13.72 5.32
C GLU A 334 0.69 -14.27 5.76
N ARG A 335 1.78 -13.54 5.52
CA ARG A 335 3.04 -13.78 6.25
C ARG A 335 2.97 -13.12 7.62
N GLY A 336 3.04 -13.95 8.67
CA GLY A 336 3.11 -13.50 10.05
C GLY A 336 4.47 -12.87 10.41
N PRO A 337 4.62 -12.35 11.65
CA PRO A 337 5.84 -11.66 12.12
C PRO A 337 7.11 -12.51 12.03
N ASP A 338 6.99 -13.83 12.24
CA ASP A 338 8.11 -14.79 12.18
C ASP A 338 8.34 -15.32 10.76
N SER A 339 7.87 -14.62 9.73
CA SER A 339 7.84 -15.04 8.32
C SER A 339 7.07 -16.33 8.04
N ARG A 340 6.38 -16.90 9.03
CA ARG A 340 5.51 -18.07 8.86
C ARG A 340 4.23 -17.68 8.14
N GLU A 341 3.82 -18.44 7.14
CA GLU A 341 2.49 -18.23 6.56
C GLU A 341 1.40 -18.62 7.58
N ILE A 342 0.42 -17.75 7.74
CA ILE A 342 -0.73 -17.93 8.62
C ILE A 342 -2.02 -17.76 7.81
N ARG A 343 -3.09 -18.38 8.32
CA ARG A 343 -4.44 -18.24 7.79
C ARG A 343 -5.03 -16.87 8.10
N ARG A 344 -5.81 -16.34 7.16
CA ARG A 344 -6.62 -15.12 7.31
C ARG A 344 -8.08 -15.42 6.94
N PRO A 345 -8.90 -15.88 7.91
CA PRO A 345 -10.33 -16.02 7.72
C PRO A 345 -10.92 -14.68 7.23
N THR A 346 -11.71 -14.72 6.15
CA THR A 346 -12.19 -13.52 5.47
C THR A 346 -13.69 -13.65 5.17
N PRO A 347 -14.52 -12.62 5.42
CA PRO A 347 -15.92 -12.63 5.00
C PRO A 347 -16.06 -12.82 3.49
N PHE A 348 -17.05 -13.62 3.07
CA PHE A 348 -17.33 -13.87 1.67
C PHE A 348 -17.57 -12.56 0.88
N GLU A 349 -18.22 -11.57 1.51
CA GLU A 349 -18.40 -10.25 0.93
C GLU A 349 -17.10 -9.55 0.54
N GLU A 350 -16.09 -9.62 1.40
CA GLU A 350 -14.79 -9.02 1.14
C GLU A 350 -14.08 -9.72 -0.03
N LEU A 351 -14.27 -11.04 -0.19
CA LEU A 351 -13.62 -11.81 -1.25
C LEU A 351 -14.09 -11.40 -2.64
N PHE A 352 -15.40 -11.26 -2.89
CA PHE A 352 -15.86 -10.88 -4.22
C PHE A 352 -15.56 -9.42 -4.57
N ARG A 353 -15.53 -8.53 -3.57
CA ARG A 353 -15.11 -7.14 -3.77
C ARG A 353 -13.61 -7.01 -4.06
N VAL A 354 -12.75 -7.76 -3.37
CA VAL A 354 -11.30 -7.81 -3.67
C VAL A 354 -11.05 -8.45 -5.04
N ALA A 355 -11.82 -9.48 -5.39
CA ALA A 355 -11.73 -10.12 -6.70
C ALA A 355 -12.15 -9.19 -7.86
N THR A 356 -13.02 -8.21 -7.57
CA THR A 356 -13.75 -7.42 -8.58
C THR A 356 -14.56 -8.35 -9.49
N ALA A 357 -15.30 -9.28 -8.89
CA ALA A 357 -16.07 -10.32 -9.58
C ALA A 357 -17.49 -10.41 -9.02
N GLU A 358 -18.40 -10.99 -9.79
CA GLU A 358 -19.78 -11.22 -9.34
C GLU A 358 -19.80 -12.29 -8.23
N PRO A 359 -20.66 -12.18 -7.21
CA PRO A 359 -20.70 -13.15 -6.11
C PRO A 359 -20.85 -14.60 -6.60
N LYS A 360 -21.63 -14.84 -7.67
CA LYS A 360 -21.83 -16.18 -8.25
C LYS A 360 -20.53 -16.79 -8.78
N GLU A 361 -19.69 -16.02 -9.46
CA GLU A 361 -18.41 -16.50 -10.00
C GLU A 361 -17.45 -16.89 -8.86
N VAL A 362 -17.47 -16.13 -7.76
CA VAL A 362 -16.67 -16.42 -6.57
C VAL A 362 -17.16 -17.68 -5.85
N VAL A 363 -18.48 -17.89 -5.76
CA VAL A 363 -19.04 -19.17 -5.25
C VAL A 363 -18.56 -20.34 -6.10
N GLU A 364 -18.67 -20.25 -7.43
CA GLU A 364 -18.23 -21.31 -8.34
C GLU A 364 -16.75 -21.67 -8.15
N VAL A 365 -15.89 -20.66 -7.99
CA VAL A 365 -14.47 -20.87 -7.69
C VAL A 365 -14.28 -21.53 -6.33
N ILE A 366 -14.87 -21.00 -5.25
CA ILE A 366 -14.73 -21.55 -3.90
C ILE A 366 -15.21 -23.01 -3.86
N ASP A 367 -16.35 -23.31 -4.48
CA ASP A 367 -16.96 -24.63 -4.55
C ASP A 367 -16.04 -25.70 -5.16
N LYS A 368 -15.20 -25.33 -6.14
CA LYS A 368 -14.17 -26.23 -6.69
C LYS A 368 -13.12 -26.64 -5.66
N PHE A 369 -12.78 -25.76 -4.72
CA PHE A 369 -11.78 -26.04 -3.68
C PHE A 369 -12.38 -26.66 -2.41
N ARG A 370 -13.66 -26.38 -2.08
CA ARG A 370 -14.32 -26.94 -0.89
C ARG A 370 -15.18 -28.18 -1.13
N ASN A 371 -15.27 -28.68 -2.36
CA ASN A 371 -15.95 -29.95 -2.67
C ASN A 371 -15.53 -31.06 -1.66
N PRO A 372 -16.45 -31.96 -1.26
CA PRO A 372 -16.18 -33.05 -0.32
C PRO A 372 -14.90 -33.85 -0.58
N THR A 373 -14.48 -34.05 -1.85
CA THR A 373 -13.25 -34.80 -2.19
C THR A 373 -11.96 -34.05 -1.87
N ARG A 374 -12.01 -32.73 -1.67
CA ARG A 374 -10.85 -31.85 -1.47
C ARG A 374 -10.83 -31.25 -0.07
N SER A 375 -11.94 -30.61 0.31
CA SER A 375 -12.09 -29.89 1.57
C SER A 375 -10.96 -28.88 1.84
N PHE A 376 -10.48 -28.15 0.82
CA PHE A 376 -9.39 -27.17 0.99
C PHE A 376 -9.83 -25.87 1.67
N LEU A 377 -11.09 -25.48 1.48
CA LEU A 377 -11.68 -24.29 2.06
C LEU A 377 -12.88 -24.65 2.96
N MET A 378 -13.10 -23.78 3.94
CA MET A 378 -14.28 -23.74 4.82
C MET A 378 -15.08 -22.47 4.51
N PRO A 379 -16.41 -22.41 4.77
CA PRO A 379 -17.23 -23.47 5.36
C PRO A 379 -17.44 -24.66 4.38
N PRO A 380 -17.86 -25.84 4.87
CA PRO A 380 -18.04 -27.04 4.03
C PRO A 380 -18.99 -26.80 2.86
N PHE A 381 -18.89 -27.64 1.83
CA PHE A 381 -19.65 -27.50 0.58
C PHE A 381 -21.17 -27.41 0.81
N GLU A 382 -21.70 -28.15 1.77
CA GLU A 382 -23.14 -28.20 2.09
C GLU A 382 -23.65 -26.89 2.73
N SER A 383 -22.74 -26.06 3.24
CA SER A 383 -23.09 -24.77 3.85
C SER A 383 -23.14 -23.67 2.78
N PRO A 384 -24.31 -23.06 2.52
CA PRO A 384 -24.42 -21.98 1.54
C PRO A 384 -23.62 -20.76 2.00
N LEU A 385 -22.95 -20.10 1.04
CA LEU A 385 -22.19 -18.88 1.30
C LEU A 385 -23.13 -17.67 1.31
N LYS A 386 -23.17 -16.97 2.45
CA LYS A 386 -23.82 -15.67 2.64
C LYS A 386 -22.74 -14.60 2.80
N ASN A 387 -23.10 -13.33 2.74
CA ASN A 387 -22.15 -12.22 2.83
C ASN A 387 -21.26 -12.30 4.09
N GLU A 388 -21.87 -12.68 5.21
CA GLU A 388 -21.21 -12.79 6.52
C GLU A 388 -20.49 -14.13 6.72
N SER A 389 -20.62 -15.08 5.77
CA SER A 389 -19.93 -16.37 5.86
C SER A 389 -18.43 -16.15 5.84
N ILE A 390 -17.75 -16.64 6.88
CA ILE A 390 -16.30 -16.58 6.95
C ILE A 390 -15.70 -17.72 6.15
N VAL A 391 -15.00 -17.37 5.08
CA VAL A 391 -14.22 -18.30 4.26
C VAL A 391 -12.80 -18.38 4.82
N ASP A 392 -12.28 -19.60 4.96
CA ASP A 392 -10.91 -19.84 5.45
C ASP A 392 -10.32 -21.11 4.82
N ILE A 393 -9.01 -21.27 4.92
CA ILE A 393 -8.32 -22.50 4.56
C ILE A 393 -8.54 -23.56 5.65
N SER A 394 -9.02 -24.74 5.25
CA SER A 394 -9.34 -25.83 6.18
C SER A 394 -8.14 -26.28 7.01
N HIS A 395 -6.95 -26.32 6.41
CA HIS A 395 -5.72 -26.74 7.10
C HIS A 395 -4.47 -25.98 6.65
N GLU A 396 -3.63 -25.57 7.60
CA GLU A 396 -2.39 -24.80 7.37
C GLU A 396 -1.36 -25.54 6.49
N SER A 397 -1.42 -26.87 6.47
CA SER A 397 -0.57 -27.70 5.60
C SER A 397 -0.77 -27.38 4.12
N LEU A 398 -1.94 -26.91 3.70
CA LEU A 398 -2.18 -26.49 2.32
C LEU A 398 -1.30 -25.30 1.95
N ILE A 399 -1.17 -24.32 2.85
CA ILE A 399 -0.38 -23.10 2.63
C ILE A 399 1.09 -23.47 2.39
N ARG A 400 1.64 -24.33 3.23
CA ARG A 400 3.06 -24.73 3.18
C ARG A 400 3.40 -25.71 2.05
N LYS A 401 2.43 -26.52 1.60
CA LYS A 401 2.69 -27.60 0.64
C LYS A 401 2.25 -27.26 -0.78
N TRP A 402 1.33 -26.32 -0.97
CA TRP A 402 0.91 -25.92 -2.31
C TRP A 402 1.88 -24.88 -2.89
N LYS A 403 2.73 -25.33 -3.82
CA LYS A 403 3.81 -24.51 -4.40
C LYS A 403 3.30 -23.21 -5.04
N ARG A 404 2.12 -23.24 -5.66
CA ARG A 404 1.51 -22.05 -6.27
C ARG A 404 1.09 -21.03 -5.21
N LEU A 405 0.54 -21.50 -4.09
CA LEU A 405 0.15 -20.64 -2.98
C LEU A 405 1.36 -20.01 -2.30
N ASP A 406 2.45 -20.74 -2.16
CA ASP A 406 3.73 -20.20 -1.64
C ASP A 406 4.20 -19.00 -2.48
N THR A 407 4.22 -19.14 -3.81
CA THR A 407 4.53 -18.02 -4.73
C THR A 407 3.52 -16.87 -4.60
N TRP A 408 2.22 -17.16 -4.50
CA TRP A 408 1.20 -16.12 -4.34
C TRP A 408 1.32 -15.36 -3.02
N VAL A 409 1.72 -16.03 -1.92
CA VAL A 409 1.97 -15.38 -0.64
C VAL A 409 3.15 -14.41 -0.75
N ASP A 410 4.20 -14.79 -1.46
CA ASP A 410 5.36 -13.92 -1.71
C ASP A 410 5.00 -12.71 -2.57
N GLU A 411 4.28 -12.91 -3.67
CA GLU A 411 3.80 -11.83 -4.53
C GLU A 411 2.88 -10.84 -3.78
N GLU A 412 2.04 -11.35 -2.87
CA GLU A 412 1.17 -10.52 -2.03
C GLU A 412 2.00 -9.73 -1.00
N SER A 413 3.04 -10.34 -0.43
CA SER A 413 3.98 -9.67 0.47
C SER A 413 4.75 -8.53 -0.24
N GLU A 414 5.23 -8.78 -1.45
CA GLU A 414 5.87 -7.76 -2.30
C GLU A 414 4.88 -6.63 -2.66
N SER A 415 3.65 -6.98 -2.99
CA SER A 415 2.59 -6.03 -3.32
C SER A 415 2.24 -5.15 -2.12
N ARG A 416 2.13 -5.74 -0.93
CA ARG A 416 1.97 -5.01 0.34
C ARG A 416 3.12 -4.03 0.56
N ALA A 417 4.37 -4.48 0.40
CA ALA A 417 5.55 -3.63 0.63
C ALA A 417 5.59 -2.43 -0.33
N MET A 418 5.31 -2.66 -1.62
CA MET A 418 5.20 -1.59 -2.61
C MET A 418 4.07 -0.62 -2.29
N TYR A 419 2.90 -1.13 -1.89
CA TYR A 419 1.76 -0.28 -1.55
C TYR A 419 2.02 0.58 -0.31
N LEU A 420 2.60 0.03 0.75
CA LEU A 420 2.95 0.79 1.95
C LEU A 420 3.95 1.90 1.64
N ARG A 421 4.94 1.64 0.77
CA ARG A 421 5.89 2.67 0.30
C ARG A 421 5.18 3.78 -0.48
N LEU A 422 4.21 3.43 -1.33
CA LEU A 422 3.40 4.39 -2.08
C LEU A 422 2.47 5.21 -1.18
N ALA A 423 1.81 4.56 -0.22
CA ALA A 423 0.92 5.20 0.75
C ALA A 423 1.68 6.21 1.62
N ASP A 424 2.87 5.84 2.13
CA ASP A 424 3.73 6.77 2.86
C ASP A 424 4.14 7.97 1.99
N ALA A 425 4.60 7.73 0.77
CA ALA A 425 4.99 8.79 -0.15
C ALA A 425 3.83 9.74 -0.48
N ALA A 426 2.64 9.21 -0.74
CA ALA A 426 1.43 9.99 -0.96
C ALA A 426 1.10 10.83 0.27
N ASN A 427 1.11 10.25 1.47
CA ASN A 427 0.85 10.97 2.72
C ASN A 427 1.85 12.09 2.96
N ARG A 428 3.14 11.86 2.73
CA ARG A 428 4.18 12.89 2.87
C ARG A 428 4.05 14.01 1.83
N TYR A 429 3.65 13.69 0.60
CA TYR A 429 3.37 14.69 -0.44
C TYR A 429 2.20 15.60 -0.05
N TRP A 430 1.08 15.02 0.38
CA TRP A 430 -0.09 15.79 0.81
C TRP A 430 0.17 16.61 2.08
N ALA A 431 1.12 16.18 2.92
CA ALA A 431 1.60 16.95 4.07
C ALA A 431 2.63 18.04 3.71
N GLY A 432 2.99 18.20 2.42
CA GLY A 432 4.00 19.17 1.98
C GLY A 432 5.45 18.80 2.35
N LYS A 433 5.70 17.57 2.79
CA LYS A 433 6.99 17.08 3.30
C LYS A 433 7.83 16.32 2.27
N ALA A 434 7.27 16.02 1.10
CA ALA A 434 7.95 15.29 0.02
C ALA A 434 7.43 15.71 -1.36
N GLY A 435 8.26 15.49 -2.39
CA GLY A 435 7.89 15.71 -3.79
C GLY A 435 7.23 14.49 -4.45
N LEU A 436 6.74 14.68 -5.68
CA LEU A 436 6.22 13.62 -6.54
C LEU A 436 7.33 12.63 -6.96
N TRP A 437 6.97 11.36 -7.15
CA TRP A 437 7.91 10.33 -7.58
C TRP A 437 8.42 10.55 -9.01
N ARG A 438 9.68 10.18 -9.23
CA ARG A 438 10.38 10.21 -10.52
C ARG A 438 10.82 8.80 -10.89
N ASN A 439 11.37 8.61 -12.09
CA ASN A 439 12.03 7.34 -12.41
C ASN A 439 13.28 7.14 -11.52
N PRO A 440 13.57 5.92 -11.07
CA PRO A 440 12.94 4.64 -11.44
C PRO A 440 11.66 4.27 -10.66
N ASP A 441 11.42 4.87 -9.49
CA ASP A 441 10.33 4.49 -8.58
C ASP A 441 8.93 4.62 -9.21
N LEU A 442 8.71 5.69 -9.99
CA LEU A 442 7.44 5.88 -10.71
C LEU A 442 7.16 4.76 -11.72
N LYS A 443 8.20 4.27 -12.40
CA LYS A 443 8.08 3.16 -13.35
C LYS A 443 7.75 1.86 -12.61
N LEU A 444 8.48 1.55 -11.54
CA LEU A 444 8.23 0.36 -10.71
C LEU A 444 6.80 0.36 -10.16
N ALA A 445 6.33 1.48 -9.62
CA ALA A 445 4.97 1.63 -9.12
C ALA A 445 3.90 1.42 -10.20
N ARG A 446 4.11 1.97 -11.40
CA ARG A 446 3.17 1.83 -12.52
C ARG A 446 3.13 0.40 -13.03
N ASP A 447 4.29 -0.22 -13.20
CA ASP A 447 4.41 -1.59 -13.71
C ASP A 447 3.82 -2.57 -12.68
N TRP A 448 3.90 -2.27 -11.38
CA TRP A 448 3.19 -2.98 -10.32
C TRP A 448 1.67 -2.76 -10.39
N PHE A 449 1.18 -1.51 -10.46
CA PHE A 449 -0.26 -1.21 -10.55
C PHE A 449 -0.93 -1.90 -11.75
N GLY A 450 -0.23 -2.00 -12.88
CA GLY A 450 -0.73 -2.69 -14.07
C GLY A 450 -0.83 -4.21 -13.91
N ARG A 451 0.06 -4.82 -13.12
CA ARG A 451 0.08 -6.28 -12.86
C ARG A 451 -0.83 -6.68 -11.71
N ALA A 452 -0.69 -6.03 -10.55
CA ALA A 452 -1.41 -6.39 -9.33
C ALA A 452 -2.86 -5.91 -9.31
N GLN A 453 -3.19 -4.88 -10.10
CA GLN A 453 -4.52 -4.26 -10.17
C GLN A 453 -5.19 -4.07 -8.78
N PRO A 454 -4.51 -3.41 -7.83
CA PRO A 454 -5.05 -3.21 -6.50
C PRO A 454 -6.33 -2.36 -6.57
N ASN A 455 -7.26 -2.62 -5.65
CA ASN A 455 -8.49 -1.84 -5.50
C ASN A 455 -8.64 -1.35 -4.05
N THR A 456 -9.69 -0.56 -3.79
CA THR A 456 -9.95 0.05 -2.48
C THR A 456 -10.08 -0.99 -1.36
N GLU A 457 -10.70 -2.12 -1.62
CA GLU A 457 -10.96 -3.18 -0.63
C GLU A 457 -9.71 -4.01 -0.34
N TRP A 458 -8.88 -4.24 -1.36
CA TRP A 458 -7.54 -4.80 -1.18
C TRP A 458 -6.70 -3.86 -0.32
N ALA A 459 -6.67 -2.56 -0.66
CA ALA A 459 -5.91 -1.53 0.04
C ALA A 459 -6.38 -1.28 1.48
N ALA A 460 -7.66 -1.45 1.78
CA ALA A 460 -8.21 -1.30 3.13
C ALA A 460 -7.49 -2.20 4.15
N ARG A 461 -7.01 -3.37 3.73
CA ARG A 461 -6.16 -4.26 4.56
C ARG A 461 -4.82 -3.64 4.96
N TYR A 462 -4.27 -2.77 4.12
CA TYR A 462 -2.91 -2.23 4.26
C TYR A 462 -2.90 -0.75 4.66
N GLY A 463 -3.97 -0.27 5.30
CA GLY A 463 -4.09 1.11 5.80
C GLY A 463 -4.95 2.03 4.94
N GLY A 464 -5.55 1.52 3.85
CA GLY A 464 -6.46 2.28 2.99
C GLY A 464 -5.76 3.43 2.26
N ALA A 465 -6.46 4.57 2.11
CA ALA A 465 -5.99 5.75 1.37
C ALA A 465 -5.72 5.51 -0.13
N PHE A 466 -6.40 4.52 -0.73
CA PHE A 466 -6.27 4.17 -2.15
C PHE A 466 -6.44 5.38 -3.07
N ASP A 467 -7.48 6.19 -2.87
CA ASP A 467 -7.73 7.40 -3.67
C ASP A 467 -6.57 8.40 -3.63
N ARG A 468 -5.93 8.55 -2.47
CA ARG A 468 -4.77 9.46 -2.31
C ARG A 468 -3.55 8.92 -3.05
N VAL A 469 -3.32 7.60 -3.00
CA VAL A 469 -2.24 6.93 -3.72
C VAL A 469 -2.44 7.05 -5.23
N GLU A 470 -3.66 6.81 -5.71
CA GLU A 470 -3.97 6.91 -7.13
C GLU A 470 -3.83 8.36 -7.63
N ALA A 471 -4.34 9.35 -6.88
CA ALA A 471 -4.15 10.76 -7.18
C ALA A 471 -2.66 11.16 -7.20
N PHE A 472 -1.87 10.67 -6.24
CA PHE A 472 -0.43 10.90 -6.17
C PHE A 472 0.31 10.34 -7.39
N LEU A 473 -0.02 9.11 -7.81
CA LEU A 473 0.57 8.49 -8.99
C LEU A 473 0.18 9.22 -10.28
N ARG A 474 -1.07 9.66 -10.41
CA ARG A 474 -1.55 10.45 -11.55
C ARG A 474 -0.77 11.77 -11.66
N LYS A 475 -0.59 12.49 -10.54
CA LYS A 475 0.22 13.71 -10.51
C LYS A 475 1.69 13.44 -10.85
N SER A 476 2.26 12.36 -10.32
CA SER A 476 3.64 11.96 -10.60
C SER A 476 3.85 11.64 -12.10
N LYS A 477 2.91 10.93 -12.72
CA LYS A 477 2.90 10.64 -14.17
C LYS A 477 2.85 11.94 -14.99
N TRP A 478 1.94 12.84 -14.66
CA TRP A 478 1.82 14.13 -15.36
C TRP A 478 3.12 14.93 -15.29
N LYS A 479 3.72 15.04 -14.11
CA LYS A 479 4.98 15.77 -13.93
C LYS A 479 6.12 15.15 -14.76
N ALA A 480 6.25 13.82 -14.75
CA ALA A 480 7.27 13.13 -15.53
C ALA A 480 7.08 13.33 -17.05
N PHE A 481 5.82 13.34 -17.51
CA PHE A 481 5.49 13.63 -18.91
C PHE A 481 5.90 15.05 -19.31
N VAL A 482 5.54 16.06 -18.50
CA VAL A 482 5.88 17.47 -18.77
C VAL A 482 7.39 17.66 -18.86
N VAL A 483 8.17 17.16 -17.89
CA VAL A 483 9.64 17.29 -17.91
C VAL A 483 10.24 16.65 -19.17
N ARG A 484 9.76 15.45 -19.55
CA ARG A 484 10.26 14.76 -20.75
C ARG A 484 9.97 15.54 -22.03
N SER A 485 8.76 16.09 -22.16
CA SER A 485 8.35 16.89 -23.31
C SER A 485 9.16 18.19 -23.42
N SER A 486 9.47 18.84 -22.28
CA SER A 486 10.32 20.04 -22.25
C SER A 486 11.76 19.75 -22.70
N VAL A 487 12.36 18.63 -22.28
CA VAL A 487 13.71 18.23 -22.72
C VAL A 487 13.76 17.98 -24.23
N ILE A 488 12.75 17.31 -24.79
CA ILE A 488 12.66 17.07 -26.25
C ILE A 488 12.55 18.38 -27.03
N ALA A 489 11.72 19.32 -26.55
CA ALA A 489 11.58 20.63 -27.19
C ALA A 489 12.91 21.39 -27.24
N VAL A 490 13.72 21.33 -26.17
CA VAL A 490 15.06 21.95 -26.14
C VAL A 490 16.01 21.25 -27.11
N MET A 491 16.03 19.92 -27.19
CA MET A 491 16.86 19.22 -28.17
C MET A 491 16.51 19.60 -29.61
N ILE A 492 15.21 19.73 -29.93
CA ILE A 492 14.76 20.17 -31.26
C ILE A 492 15.24 21.60 -31.53
N ALA A 493 15.14 22.51 -30.56
CA ALA A 493 15.61 23.88 -30.70
C ALA A 493 17.13 23.95 -30.95
N LEU A 494 17.93 23.15 -30.22
CA LEU A 494 19.38 23.08 -30.39
C LEU A 494 19.79 22.49 -31.75
N VAL A 495 19.07 21.47 -32.24
CA VAL A 495 19.30 20.89 -33.58
C VAL A 495 18.93 21.90 -34.67
N GLY A 496 17.80 22.59 -34.53
CA GLY A 496 17.37 23.64 -35.47
C GLY A 496 18.37 24.79 -35.55
N LEU A 497 18.89 25.23 -34.40
CA LEU A 497 19.91 26.26 -34.32
C LEU A 497 21.23 25.80 -34.97
N SER A 498 21.65 24.56 -34.73
CA SER A 498 22.86 23.99 -35.34
C SER A 498 22.75 23.84 -36.86
N ALA A 499 21.57 23.45 -37.36
CA ALA A 499 21.31 23.37 -38.80
C ALA A 499 21.31 24.77 -39.46
N LEU A 500 20.74 25.77 -38.79
CA LEU A 500 20.76 27.16 -39.24
C LEU A 500 22.20 27.69 -39.36
N VAL A 501 23.04 27.43 -38.36
CA VAL A 501 24.47 27.77 -38.37
C VAL A 501 25.20 27.09 -39.52
N ALA A 502 24.96 25.79 -39.76
CA ALA A 502 25.58 25.07 -40.86
C ALA A 502 25.19 25.64 -42.24
N ILE A 503 23.95 26.08 -42.41
CA ILE A 503 23.48 26.74 -43.64
C ILE A 503 24.17 28.09 -43.86
N VAL A 504 24.31 28.89 -42.80
CA VAL A 504 25.03 30.18 -42.85
C VAL A 504 26.49 29.95 -43.22
N ASN A 505 27.18 29.01 -42.54
CA ASN A 505 28.60 28.70 -42.78
C ASN A 505 28.86 28.19 -44.21
N ARG A 506 28.01 27.30 -44.72
CA ARG A 506 28.17 26.73 -46.08
C ARG A 506 27.96 27.78 -47.18
N ARG A 507 27.22 28.85 -46.90
CA ARG A 507 26.92 29.92 -47.87
C ARG A 507 27.88 31.12 -47.75
N ALA A 508 28.43 31.39 -46.55
CA ALA A 508 29.49 32.37 -46.35
C ALA A 508 30.77 32.04 -47.15
N ALA A 509 31.04 30.76 -47.38
CA ALA A 509 32.14 30.31 -48.22
C ALA A 509 31.95 30.58 -49.74
N ILE A 510 30.75 30.98 -50.19
CA ILE A 510 30.38 30.95 -51.62
C ILE A 510 30.18 32.36 -52.23
N LEU A 511 29.93 33.44 -51.49
CA LEU A 511 29.53 34.74 -52.08
C LEU A 511 30.08 35.97 -51.34
N SER A 512 31.07 36.64 -51.94
CA SER A 512 31.67 37.90 -51.45
C SER A 512 31.10 39.18 -52.09
N GLU A 513 29.95 39.13 -52.79
CA GLU A 513 29.57 40.23 -53.71
C GLU A 513 28.15 40.81 -53.56
N ARG A 514 27.39 40.52 -52.47
CA ARG A 514 26.04 41.10 -52.27
C ARG A 514 25.77 41.56 -50.83
N ALA A 515 26.35 42.70 -50.46
CA ALA A 515 26.23 43.28 -49.12
C ALA A 515 24.79 43.62 -48.66
N LYS A 516 23.84 43.91 -49.57
CA LYS A 516 22.45 44.28 -49.20
C LYS A 516 21.54 43.09 -48.86
N GLU A 517 21.55 42.00 -49.64
CA GLU A 517 20.81 40.76 -49.28
C GLU A 517 21.39 40.11 -48.00
N GLN A 518 22.66 40.38 -47.70
CA GLN A 518 23.37 39.88 -46.53
C GLN A 518 22.91 40.57 -45.23
N ALA A 519 22.69 41.88 -45.26
CA ALA A 519 22.19 42.64 -44.11
C ALA A 519 20.76 42.22 -43.72
N GLU A 520 19.86 42.03 -44.69
CA GLU A 520 18.46 41.60 -44.42
C GLU A 520 18.37 40.17 -43.86
N ARG A 521 19.22 39.24 -44.34
CA ARG A 521 19.23 37.85 -43.85
C ARG A 521 19.96 37.67 -42.52
N GLN A 522 20.96 38.50 -42.23
CA GLN A 522 21.56 38.59 -40.89
C GLN A 522 20.54 39.09 -39.86
N LEU A 523 19.70 40.07 -40.25
CA LEU A 523 18.62 40.57 -39.40
C LEU A 523 17.65 39.45 -38.97
N ALA A 524 17.26 38.56 -39.89
CA ALA A 524 16.37 37.44 -39.59
C ALA A 524 16.97 36.40 -38.62
N VAL A 525 18.30 36.18 -38.68
CA VAL A 525 19.01 35.34 -37.71
C VAL A 525 19.03 36.01 -36.34
N PHE A 526 19.27 37.31 -36.28
CA PHE A 526 19.21 38.07 -35.04
C PHE A 526 17.79 38.12 -34.45
N ASP A 527 16.75 38.26 -35.26
CA ASP A 527 15.36 38.21 -34.80
C ASP A 527 15.00 36.84 -34.20
N THR A 528 15.48 35.75 -34.83
CA THR A 528 15.30 34.40 -34.31
C THR A 528 16.03 34.21 -32.97
N LEU A 529 17.29 34.63 -32.89
CA LEU A 529 18.08 34.58 -31.66
C LEU A 529 17.46 35.45 -30.56
N ARG A 530 16.93 36.62 -30.91
CA ARG A 530 16.22 37.51 -30.00
C ARG A 530 14.97 36.82 -29.45
N SER A 531 14.14 36.18 -30.28
CA SER A 531 12.98 35.44 -29.78
C SER A 531 13.38 34.28 -28.85
N PHE A 532 14.47 33.57 -29.13
CA PHE A 532 14.99 32.56 -28.19
C PHE A 532 15.48 33.17 -26.86
N THR A 533 16.13 34.33 -26.93
CA THR A 533 16.70 35.04 -25.78
C THR A 533 15.63 35.68 -24.89
N TYR A 534 14.54 36.16 -25.47
CA TYR A 534 13.48 36.89 -24.76
C TYR A 534 12.24 36.05 -24.54
N ASP A 535 11.65 35.47 -25.58
CA ASP A 535 10.35 34.80 -25.47
C ASP A 535 10.50 33.37 -24.97
N PHE A 536 11.42 32.61 -25.57
CA PHE A 536 11.56 31.19 -25.27
C PHE A 536 12.24 30.98 -23.93
N ALA A 537 13.36 31.67 -23.66
CA ALA A 537 14.04 31.58 -22.37
C ALA A 537 13.15 31.98 -21.18
N ASP A 538 12.29 33.00 -21.32
CA ASP A 538 11.38 33.43 -20.26
C ASP A 538 10.24 32.42 -20.03
N LYS A 539 9.66 31.89 -21.12
CA LYS A 539 8.67 30.80 -21.02
C LYS A 539 9.29 29.55 -20.39
N LEU A 540 10.53 29.24 -20.75
CA LEU A 540 11.24 28.08 -20.23
C LEU A 540 11.50 28.25 -18.73
N ARG A 541 11.96 29.42 -18.27
CA ARG A 541 12.18 29.73 -16.84
C ARG A 541 10.94 29.53 -15.97
N LYS A 542 9.73 29.69 -16.52
CA LYS A 542 8.47 29.42 -15.79
C LYS A 542 8.22 27.92 -15.57
N VAL A 543 9.02 27.05 -16.18
CA VAL A 543 8.97 25.59 -16.02
C VAL A 543 9.91 25.15 -14.89
N PRO A 544 9.39 24.58 -13.79
CA PRO A 544 10.24 24.19 -12.66
C PRO A 544 11.32 23.17 -13.05
N GLY A 545 12.59 23.52 -12.80
CA GLY A 545 13.76 22.65 -13.05
C GLY A 545 14.32 22.74 -14.47
N SER A 546 14.01 23.79 -15.22
CA SER A 546 14.55 24.04 -16.56
C SER A 546 15.81 24.89 -16.58
N ASP A 547 16.38 25.21 -15.42
CA ASP A 547 17.38 26.27 -15.31
C ASP A 547 18.66 25.98 -16.09
N ASP A 548 19.17 24.75 -16.00
CA ASP A 548 20.32 24.29 -16.78
C ASP A 548 20.06 24.39 -18.30
N LEU A 549 18.81 24.19 -18.72
CA LEU A 549 18.41 24.29 -20.13
C LEU A 549 18.41 25.76 -20.60
N VAL A 550 18.07 26.71 -19.74
CA VAL A 550 18.14 28.15 -20.05
C VAL A 550 19.61 28.57 -20.17
N ILE A 551 20.49 28.10 -19.28
CA ILE A 551 21.93 28.36 -19.32
C ILE A 551 22.55 27.78 -20.61
N GLU A 552 22.21 26.54 -20.97
CA GLU A 552 22.68 25.87 -22.19
C GLU A 552 22.25 26.64 -23.45
N LEU A 553 20.97 27.04 -23.52
CA LEU A 553 20.41 27.82 -24.64
C LEU A 553 21.14 29.16 -24.81
N LEU A 554 21.26 29.95 -23.75
CA LEU A 554 21.91 31.26 -23.80
C LEU A 554 23.41 31.12 -24.13
N SER A 555 24.08 30.11 -23.58
CA SER A 555 25.48 29.80 -23.92
C SER A 555 25.64 29.46 -25.39
N GLN A 556 24.71 28.68 -25.96
CA GLN A 556 24.72 28.35 -27.38
C GLN A 556 24.46 29.59 -28.26
N ASN A 557 23.53 30.46 -27.88
CA ASN A 557 23.30 31.72 -28.58
C ASN A 557 24.55 32.59 -28.61
N VAL A 558 25.26 32.73 -27.48
CA VAL A 558 26.53 33.48 -27.40
C VAL A 558 27.57 32.86 -28.35
N ARG A 559 27.74 31.53 -28.34
CA ARG A 559 28.67 30.83 -29.25
C ARG A 559 28.31 31.03 -30.72
N THR A 560 27.03 31.03 -31.06
CA THR A 560 26.55 31.28 -32.43
C THR A 560 26.84 32.72 -32.85
N LEU A 561 26.54 33.70 -32.01
CA LEU A 561 26.83 35.12 -32.28
C LEU A 561 28.33 35.40 -32.40
N GLU A 562 29.16 34.71 -31.62
CA GLU A 562 30.62 34.72 -31.76
C GLU A 562 31.10 34.22 -33.13
N GLN A 563 30.55 33.09 -33.58
CA GLN A 563 30.90 32.52 -34.88
C GLN A 563 30.47 33.43 -36.02
N ILE A 564 29.27 33.99 -35.96
CA ILE A 564 28.77 34.96 -36.96
C ILE A 564 29.74 36.14 -37.05
N SER A 565 30.11 36.72 -35.91
CA SER A 565 30.97 37.90 -35.85
C SER A 565 32.39 37.63 -36.32
N ARG A 566 32.94 36.43 -36.06
CA ARG A 566 34.24 36.01 -36.62
C ARG A 566 34.25 35.90 -38.14
N LEU A 567 33.12 35.53 -38.74
CA LEU A 567 33.02 35.30 -40.18
C LEU A 567 32.68 36.56 -40.97
N SER A 568 31.84 37.44 -40.42
CA SER A 568 31.35 38.64 -41.14
C SER A 568 31.85 39.97 -40.58
N GLY A 569 32.67 39.96 -39.54
CA GLY A 569 32.97 41.15 -38.74
C GLY A 569 31.87 41.43 -37.72
N GLU A 570 32.24 42.14 -36.64
CA GLU A 570 31.31 42.55 -35.59
C GLU A 570 30.51 43.77 -36.07
N SER A 571 29.19 43.63 -36.15
CA SER A 571 28.24 44.68 -36.53
C SER A 571 27.54 45.25 -35.29
N GLN A 572 26.91 46.43 -35.38
CA GLN A 572 26.11 46.96 -34.28
C GLN A 572 24.99 45.99 -33.84
N ALA A 573 24.34 45.32 -34.79
CA ALA A 573 23.27 44.35 -34.48
C ALA A 573 23.80 43.10 -33.77
N SER A 574 24.93 42.53 -34.23
CA SER A 574 25.55 41.36 -33.59
C SER A 574 26.10 41.70 -32.20
N ALA A 575 26.78 42.85 -32.06
CA ALA A 575 27.34 43.30 -30.80
C ALA A 575 26.24 43.48 -29.76
N ARG A 576 25.11 44.08 -30.14
CA ARG A 576 23.95 44.27 -29.27
C ARG A 576 23.32 42.95 -28.83
N GLU A 577 23.02 42.05 -29.76
CA GLU A 577 22.40 40.75 -29.42
C GLU A 577 23.32 39.89 -28.55
N ARG A 578 24.63 39.95 -28.80
CA ARG A 578 25.62 39.19 -28.04
C ARG A 578 25.82 39.77 -26.66
N ALA A 579 25.89 41.09 -26.52
CA ALA A 579 25.92 41.76 -25.22
C ALA A 579 24.66 41.40 -24.40
N SER A 580 23.47 41.46 -25.00
CA SER A 580 22.20 41.06 -24.36
C SER A 580 22.20 39.60 -23.90
N ASN A 581 22.65 38.65 -24.73
CA ASN A 581 22.74 37.24 -24.34
C ASN A 581 23.75 37.01 -23.21
N LEU A 582 24.89 37.70 -23.24
CA LEU A 582 25.91 37.65 -22.19
C LEU A 582 25.39 38.20 -20.85
N LEU A 583 24.68 39.34 -20.86
CA LEU A 583 24.04 39.91 -19.68
C LEU A 583 23.01 38.92 -19.08
N LYS A 584 22.14 38.32 -19.90
CA LYS A 584 21.17 37.34 -19.39
C LYS A 584 21.81 36.05 -18.89
N LEU A 585 22.86 35.58 -19.55
CA LEU A 585 23.60 34.40 -19.13
C LEU A 585 24.29 34.64 -17.78
N GLY A 586 24.87 35.83 -17.58
CA GLY A 586 25.44 36.24 -16.30
C GLY A 586 24.40 36.30 -15.17
N ASP A 587 23.19 36.83 -15.45
CA ASP A 587 22.07 36.80 -14.50
C ASP A 587 21.70 35.36 -14.09
N GLN A 588 21.67 34.42 -15.04
CA GLN A 588 21.44 33.01 -14.69
C GLN A 588 22.57 32.45 -13.83
N TYR A 589 23.84 32.69 -14.18
CA TYR A 589 24.95 32.21 -13.36
C TYR A 589 24.90 32.75 -11.93
N LEU A 590 24.55 34.03 -11.73
CA LEU A 590 24.36 34.58 -10.38
C LEU A 590 23.22 33.90 -9.61
N LEU A 591 22.08 33.69 -10.25
CA LEU A 591 20.93 33.01 -9.65
C LEU A 591 21.28 31.60 -9.14
N HIS A 592 22.18 30.92 -9.85
CA HIS A 592 22.67 29.58 -9.51
C HIS A 592 23.92 29.56 -8.62
N GLY A 593 24.30 30.71 -8.04
CA GLY A 593 25.40 30.79 -7.09
C GLY A 593 26.79 30.69 -7.71
N ASN A 594 26.95 31.07 -8.99
CA ASN A 594 28.22 31.04 -9.73
C ASN A 594 28.71 32.47 -10.09
N PRO A 595 29.10 33.31 -9.11
CA PRO A 595 29.47 34.72 -9.36
C PRO A 595 30.68 34.87 -10.28
N ARG A 596 31.62 33.91 -10.28
CA ARG A 596 32.79 33.93 -11.19
C ARG A 596 32.39 33.80 -12.66
N LEU A 597 31.47 32.90 -12.99
CA LEU A 597 30.99 32.73 -14.36
C LEU A 597 30.13 33.92 -14.80
N ALA A 598 29.37 34.49 -13.86
CA ALA A 598 28.62 35.72 -14.13
C ALA A 598 29.54 36.90 -14.44
N ARG A 599 30.62 37.08 -13.66
CA ARG A 599 31.65 38.09 -13.94
C ARG A 599 32.19 37.95 -15.36
N ASP A 600 32.65 36.75 -15.72
CA ASP A 600 33.21 36.48 -17.05
C ASP A 600 32.23 36.83 -18.18
N ALA A 601 30.96 36.47 -18.02
CA ALA A 601 29.91 36.83 -18.98
C ALA A 601 29.72 38.35 -19.09
N PHE A 602 29.64 39.05 -17.95
CA PHE A 602 29.49 40.51 -17.94
C PHE A 602 30.71 41.22 -18.50
N GLU A 603 31.93 40.86 -18.11
CA GLU A 603 33.17 41.44 -18.65
C GLU A 603 33.29 41.28 -20.16
N LYS A 604 32.82 40.15 -20.72
CA LYS A 604 32.75 39.95 -22.18
C LYS A 604 31.72 40.85 -22.88
N SER A 605 30.65 41.27 -22.19
CA SER A 605 29.66 42.19 -22.76
C SER A 605 30.15 43.64 -22.82
N ARG A 606 30.99 44.07 -21.89
CA ARG A 606 31.49 45.45 -21.79
C ARG A 606 32.12 46.00 -23.08
N PRO A 607 33.09 45.33 -23.74
CA PRO A 607 33.69 45.87 -24.97
C PRO A 607 32.68 45.97 -26.12
N LEU A 608 31.65 45.12 -26.14
CA LEU A 608 30.58 45.18 -27.14
C LEU A 608 29.68 46.40 -26.90
N ILE A 609 29.32 46.67 -25.65
CA ILE A 609 28.53 47.86 -25.28
C ILE A 609 29.33 49.14 -25.56
N GLN A 610 30.63 49.16 -25.23
CA GLN A 610 31.49 50.31 -25.51
C GLN A 610 31.60 50.57 -27.02
N MET A 611 31.78 49.53 -27.83
CA MET A 611 31.78 49.66 -29.29
C MET A 611 30.50 50.32 -29.83
N LEU A 612 29.34 49.95 -29.27
CA LEU A 612 28.07 50.57 -29.65
C LEU A 612 28.08 52.07 -29.29
N ILE A 613 28.42 52.42 -28.05
CA ILE A 613 28.47 53.82 -27.60
C ILE A 613 29.44 54.66 -28.43
N ASP A 614 30.65 54.13 -28.71
CA ASP A 614 31.65 54.84 -29.52
C ASP A 614 31.16 55.11 -30.96
N SER A 615 30.25 54.27 -31.47
CA SER A 615 29.68 54.41 -32.81
C SER A 615 28.53 55.42 -32.92
N ASP A 616 27.76 55.63 -31.83
CA ASP A 616 26.75 56.69 -31.72
C ASP A 616 26.61 57.13 -30.25
N PRO A 617 27.40 58.13 -29.82
CA PRO A 617 27.39 58.60 -28.43
C PRO A 617 26.06 59.20 -27.99
N ALA A 618 25.20 59.63 -28.92
CA ALA A 618 23.90 60.23 -28.62
C ALA A 618 22.81 59.17 -28.36
N ASN A 619 23.09 57.89 -28.55
CA ASN A 619 22.12 56.82 -28.38
C ASN A 619 21.89 56.48 -26.90
N LEU A 620 20.81 57.00 -26.35
CA LEU A 620 20.43 56.84 -24.94
C LEU A 620 20.19 55.37 -24.54
N ASN A 621 19.78 54.51 -25.49
CA ASN A 621 19.59 53.09 -25.20
C ASN A 621 20.92 52.36 -24.96
N TRP A 622 22.01 52.76 -25.61
CA TRP A 622 23.32 52.13 -25.41
C TRP A 622 24.00 52.63 -24.14
N GLN A 623 23.78 53.90 -23.78
CA GLN A 623 24.16 54.42 -22.46
C GLN A 623 23.40 53.67 -21.35
N ARG A 624 22.12 53.35 -21.55
CA ARG A 624 21.36 52.49 -20.65
C ARG A 624 21.93 51.07 -20.55
N ASP A 625 22.33 50.45 -21.67
CA ASP A 625 22.94 49.12 -21.63
C ASP A 625 24.25 49.13 -20.80
N LEU A 626 25.01 50.24 -20.83
CA LEU A 626 26.19 50.43 -19.97
C LEU A 626 25.83 50.58 -18.50
N SER A 627 24.75 51.31 -18.16
CA SER A 627 24.31 51.41 -16.77
C SER A 627 23.84 50.05 -16.22
N ILE A 628 23.17 49.24 -17.03
CA ILE A 628 22.78 47.87 -16.68
C ILE A 628 24.02 47.02 -16.43
N TYR A 629 25.06 47.11 -17.26
CA TYR A 629 26.33 46.40 -17.02
C TYR A 629 26.92 46.74 -15.64
N HIS A 630 26.98 48.03 -15.28
CA HIS A 630 27.49 48.48 -13.98
C HIS A 630 26.61 47.97 -12.82
N GLU A 631 25.28 48.00 -12.97
CA GLU A 631 24.36 47.40 -11.99
C GLU A 631 24.62 45.90 -11.81
N LYS A 632 24.76 45.15 -12.91
CA LYS A 632 25.06 43.71 -12.88
C LYS A 632 26.41 43.40 -12.25
N MET A 633 27.44 44.19 -12.55
CA MET A 633 28.75 44.04 -11.92
C MET A 633 28.70 44.35 -10.42
N GLY A 634 27.91 45.34 -10.01
CA GLY A 634 27.61 45.60 -8.59
C GLY A 634 27.00 44.40 -7.89
N ASN A 635 26.04 43.71 -8.53
CA ASN A 635 25.43 42.49 -7.99
C ASN A 635 26.44 41.34 -7.85
N VAL A 636 27.37 41.18 -8.80
CA VAL A 636 28.48 40.20 -8.68
C VAL A 636 29.37 40.53 -7.50
N LEU A 637 29.81 41.79 -7.37
CA LEU A 637 30.70 42.23 -6.29
C LEU A 637 30.03 42.08 -4.92
N MET A 638 28.71 42.30 -4.85
CA MET A 638 27.91 42.03 -3.68
C MET A 638 27.92 40.55 -3.30
N ALA A 639 27.70 39.65 -4.26
CA ALA A 639 27.76 38.20 -4.04
C ALA A 639 29.16 37.71 -3.62
N GLU A 640 30.21 38.41 -4.04
CA GLU A 640 31.59 38.13 -3.63
C GLU A 640 32.03 38.85 -2.35
N SER A 641 31.12 39.56 -1.67
CA SER A 641 31.39 40.34 -0.47
C SER A 641 32.39 41.51 -0.67
N ASN A 642 32.64 41.94 -1.91
CA ASN A 642 33.37 43.17 -2.20
C ASN A 642 32.41 44.37 -2.17
N LEU A 643 32.00 44.73 -0.95
CA LEU A 643 30.98 45.77 -0.72
C LEU A 643 31.43 47.14 -1.22
N GLY A 644 32.71 47.48 -1.08
CA GLY A 644 33.25 48.77 -1.55
C GLY A 644 33.18 48.90 -3.07
N GLY A 645 33.58 47.84 -3.80
CA GLY A 645 33.45 47.79 -5.25
C GLY A 645 31.99 47.82 -5.70
N ALA A 646 31.09 47.10 -5.01
CA ALA A 646 29.67 47.10 -5.35
C ALA A 646 29.05 48.50 -5.30
N VAL A 647 29.32 49.29 -4.25
CA VAL A 647 28.83 50.69 -4.16
C VAL A 647 29.38 51.54 -5.30
N GLN A 648 30.65 51.38 -5.67
CA GLN A 648 31.24 52.16 -6.76
C GLN A 648 30.58 51.86 -8.11
N GLU A 649 30.33 50.58 -8.41
CA GLU A 649 29.63 50.16 -9.62
C GLU A 649 28.18 50.67 -9.64
N TYR A 650 27.45 50.57 -8.52
CA TYR A 650 26.10 51.12 -8.43
C TYR A 650 26.06 52.64 -8.59
N ARG A 651 27.01 53.39 -8.00
CA ARG A 651 27.10 54.84 -8.21
C ARG A 651 27.40 55.20 -9.66
N THR A 652 28.27 54.44 -10.31
CA THR A 652 28.55 54.64 -11.74
C THR A 652 27.30 54.40 -12.59
N SER A 653 26.52 53.35 -12.28
CA SER A 653 25.22 53.10 -12.89
C SER A 653 24.23 54.26 -12.62
N MET A 654 24.20 54.75 -11.38
CA MET A 654 23.33 55.86 -10.94
C MET A 654 23.61 57.14 -11.73
N ASP A 655 24.87 57.53 -11.87
CA ASP A 655 25.28 58.74 -12.60
C ASP A 655 24.81 58.69 -14.05
N ILE A 656 24.92 57.52 -14.71
CA ILE A 656 24.44 57.33 -16.07
C ILE A 656 22.92 57.44 -16.12
N VAL A 657 22.19 56.72 -15.25
CA VAL A 657 20.72 56.74 -15.25
C VAL A 657 20.17 58.12 -14.90
N GLN A 658 20.83 58.86 -14.00
CA GLN A 658 20.48 60.23 -13.66
C GLN A 658 20.57 61.15 -14.88
N GLN A 659 21.65 61.06 -15.66
CA GLN A 659 21.80 61.81 -16.91
C GLN A 659 20.72 61.44 -17.93
N LEU A 660 20.35 60.15 -18.02
CA LEU A 660 19.26 59.71 -18.90
C LEU A 660 17.92 60.33 -18.47
N VAL A 661 17.60 60.28 -17.18
CA VAL A 661 16.37 60.89 -16.62
C VAL A 661 16.33 62.40 -16.86
N GLU A 662 17.48 63.08 -16.82
CA GLU A 662 17.58 64.53 -17.12
C GLU A 662 17.30 64.86 -18.59
N GLN A 663 17.62 63.94 -19.50
CA GLN A 663 17.40 64.12 -20.94
C GLN A 663 15.99 63.74 -21.39
N ASP A 664 15.38 62.73 -20.78
CA ASP A 664 13.95 62.42 -20.94
C ASP A 664 13.27 62.13 -19.60
N HIS A 665 12.71 63.19 -19.01
CA HIS A 665 11.96 63.11 -17.76
C HIS A 665 10.65 62.30 -17.86
N ARG A 666 10.22 61.88 -19.06
CA ARG A 666 8.96 61.12 -19.25
C ARG A 666 9.19 59.62 -19.38
N ASP A 667 10.43 59.15 -19.50
CA ASP A 667 10.73 57.73 -19.54
C ASP A 667 10.67 57.11 -18.13
N ALA A 668 9.51 56.51 -17.82
CA ALA A 668 9.27 55.83 -16.56
C ALA A 668 10.22 54.65 -16.30
N SER A 669 10.85 54.08 -17.34
CA SER A 669 11.80 52.98 -17.18
C SER A 669 13.13 53.45 -16.61
N TRP A 670 13.56 54.67 -16.91
CA TRP A 670 14.78 55.27 -16.35
C TRP A 670 14.56 55.75 -14.92
N GLN A 671 13.40 56.36 -14.66
CA GLN A 671 12.99 56.73 -13.29
C GLN A 671 12.94 55.51 -12.37
N ARG A 672 12.37 54.40 -12.86
CA ARG A 672 12.35 53.13 -12.11
C ARG A 672 13.74 52.55 -11.92
N GLY A 673 14.60 52.59 -12.94
CA GLY A 673 15.99 52.14 -12.83
C GLY A 673 16.77 52.90 -11.75
N LEU A 674 16.59 54.22 -11.66
CA LEU A 674 17.21 55.06 -10.64
C LEU A 674 16.72 54.69 -9.22
N SER A 675 15.42 54.44 -9.05
CA SER A 675 14.82 53.93 -7.81
C SER A 675 15.51 52.62 -7.36
N VAL A 676 15.60 51.65 -8.27
CA VAL A 676 16.21 50.33 -8.00
C VAL A 676 17.69 50.48 -7.61
N ILE A 677 18.43 51.43 -8.17
CA ILE A 677 19.83 51.65 -7.80
C ILE A 677 19.95 52.17 -6.35
N HIS A 678 19.06 53.07 -5.91
CA HIS A 678 18.99 53.48 -4.50
C HIS A 678 18.68 52.29 -3.58
N GLU A 679 17.75 51.39 -3.97
CA GLU A 679 17.52 50.13 -3.25
C GLU A 679 18.81 49.30 -3.12
N LYS A 680 19.56 49.14 -4.23
CA LYS A 680 20.81 48.34 -4.25
C LYS A 680 21.91 48.96 -3.40
N ILE A 681 22.09 50.27 -3.44
CA ILE A 681 23.05 50.97 -2.57
C ILE A 681 22.64 50.79 -1.09
N GLY A 682 21.35 50.93 -0.78
CA GLY A 682 20.82 50.67 0.55
C GLY A 682 21.11 49.25 1.04
N ASP A 683 20.93 48.24 0.19
CA ASP A 683 21.25 46.83 0.50
C ASP A 683 22.73 46.61 0.83
N VAL A 684 23.63 47.29 0.12
CA VAL A 684 25.07 47.23 0.41
C VAL A 684 25.38 47.90 1.76
N LEU A 685 24.84 49.10 2.02
CA LEU A 685 25.02 49.82 3.29
C LEU A 685 24.48 49.02 4.49
N MET A 686 23.33 48.36 4.31
CA MET A 686 22.76 47.46 5.32
C MET A 686 23.66 46.26 5.64
N THR A 687 24.39 45.78 4.64
CA THR A 687 25.35 44.69 4.81
C THR A 687 26.66 45.17 5.44
N GLN A 688 27.08 46.40 5.14
CA GLN A 688 28.23 47.06 5.79
C GLN A 688 27.95 47.45 7.25
N GLY A 689 26.68 47.47 7.66
CA GLY A 689 26.26 47.87 9.01
C GLY A 689 25.93 49.35 9.15
N ASP A 690 26.02 50.14 8.07
CA ASP A 690 25.51 51.51 8.04
C ASP A 690 23.99 51.51 7.82
N VAL A 691 23.26 51.14 8.89
CA VAL A 691 21.81 51.02 8.86
C VAL A 691 21.13 52.39 8.65
N ALA A 692 21.74 53.47 9.14
CA ALA A 692 21.20 54.82 8.99
C ALA A 692 21.33 55.32 7.55
N GLY A 693 22.49 55.09 6.92
CA GLY A 693 22.69 55.37 5.49
C GLY A 693 21.74 54.54 4.63
N ALA A 694 21.60 53.24 4.90
CA ALA A 694 20.68 52.38 4.17
C ALA A 694 19.22 52.83 4.27
N LEU A 695 18.76 53.24 5.46
CA LEU A 695 17.41 53.77 5.65
C LEU A 695 17.17 55.05 4.83
N ASN A 696 18.18 55.91 4.69
CA ASN A 696 18.08 57.10 3.85
C ASN A 696 17.90 56.73 2.37
N GLU A 697 18.71 55.81 1.85
CA GLU A 697 18.60 55.33 0.48
C GLU A 697 17.23 54.66 0.20
N TYR A 698 16.75 53.80 1.11
CA TYR A 698 15.44 53.17 0.95
C TYR A 698 14.27 54.17 0.99
N ARG A 699 14.41 55.30 1.69
CA ARG A 699 13.40 56.36 1.69
C ARG A 699 13.36 57.11 0.36
N ILE A 700 14.52 57.34 -0.25
CA ILE A 700 14.61 57.92 -1.59
C ILE A 700 13.96 56.98 -2.61
N ASP A 701 14.31 55.69 -2.57
CA ASP A 701 13.67 54.64 -3.39
C ASP A 701 12.14 54.61 -3.20
N LEU A 702 11.64 54.57 -1.97
CA LEU A 702 10.20 54.58 -1.71
C LEU A 702 9.50 55.80 -2.31
N GLN A 703 10.07 57.00 -2.16
CA GLN A 703 9.48 58.22 -2.72
C GLN A 703 9.35 58.14 -4.24
N MET A 704 10.37 57.62 -4.92
CA MET A 704 10.37 57.46 -6.36
C MET A 704 9.39 56.36 -6.81
N ALA A 705 9.40 55.21 -6.14
CA ALA A 705 8.49 54.10 -6.40
C ALA A 705 7.01 54.53 -6.23
N GLU A 706 6.68 55.28 -5.16
CA GLU A 706 5.33 55.80 -4.93
C GLU A 706 4.88 56.82 -5.99
N GLN A 707 5.81 57.63 -6.49
CA GLN A 707 5.51 58.56 -7.58
C GLN A 707 5.18 57.79 -8.85
N LEU A 708 5.98 56.79 -9.20
CA LEU A 708 5.76 55.95 -10.38
C LEU A 708 4.46 55.14 -10.27
N ALA A 709 4.20 54.51 -9.12
CA ALA A 709 2.99 53.74 -8.87
C ALA A 709 1.71 54.59 -8.97
N ARG A 710 1.77 55.88 -8.58
CA ARG A 710 0.66 56.83 -8.77
C ARG A 710 0.45 57.22 -10.23
N GLN A 711 1.52 57.38 -11.00
CA GLN A 711 1.45 57.69 -12.43
C GLN A 711 0.94 56.49 -13.25
N TYR A 712 1.27 55.27 -12.84
CA TYR A 712 0.91 54.03 -13.53
C TYR A 712 0.19 53.05 -12.59
N PRO A 713 -1.05 53.35 -12.17
CA PRO A 713 -1.77 52.56 -11.17
C PRO A 713 -2.05 51.12 -11.62
N GLY A 714 -2.14 50.86 -12.92
CA GLY A 714 -2.33 49.51 -13.48
C GLY A 714 -1.05 48.69 -13.66
N ASN A 715 0.13 49.25 -13.36
CA ASN A 715 1.39 48.54 -13.52
C ASN A 715 1.76 47.78 -12.23
N ALA A 716 1.54 46.46 -12.25
CA ALA A 716 1.79 45.58 -11.12
C ALA A 716 3.26 45.56 -10.66
N ASP A 717 4.22 45.80 -11.56
CA ASP A 717 5.63 45.83 -11.19
C ASP A 717 5.97 47.09 -10.39
N MET A 718 5.44 48.25 -10.77
CA MET A 718 5.63 49.49 -10.03
C MET A 718 4.95 49.46 -8.66
N GLN A 719 3.79 48.80 -8.56
CA GLN A 719 3.15 48.54 -7.26
C GLN A 719 3.99 47.59 -6.39
N ARG A 720 4.64 46.59 -7.00
CA ARG A 720 5.52 45.66 -6.29
C ARG A 720 6.77 46.37 -5.75
N ASP A 721 7.34 47.30 -6.51
CA ASP A 721 8.51 48.06 -6.08
C ASP A 721 8.20 48.84 -4.77
N VAL A 722 7.04 49.50 -4.68
CA VAL A 722 6.59 50.18 -3.45
C VAL A 722 6.55 49.22 -2.25
N ALA A 723 6.02 48.01 -2.45
CA ALA A 723 5.98 47.00 -1.39
C ALA A 723 7.40 46.56 -0.95
N ILE A 724 8.33 46.41 -1.90
CA ILE A 724 9.72 46.06 -1.62
C ILE A 724 10.39 47.19 -0.82
N SER A 725 10.24 48.46 -1.22
CA SER A 725 10.82 49.59 -0.49
C SER A 725 10.30 49.65 0.95
N HIS A 726 9.01 49.42 1.18
CA HIS A 726 8.46 49.32 2.54
C HIS A 726 9.09 48.16 3.35
N GLU A 727 9.31 46.99 2.76
CA GLU A 727 9.97 45.86 3.45
C GLU A 727 11.43 46.18 3.83
N ARG A 728 12.16 46.85 2.92
CA ARG A 728 13.54 47.28 3.19
C ARG A 728 13.63 48.32 4.30
N ILE A 729 12.72 49.30 4.29
CA ILE A 729 12.58 50.28 5.38
C ILE A 729 12.23 49.59 6.70
N ALA A 730 11.27 48.66 6.70
CA ALA A 730 10.90 47.91 7.91
C ALA A 730 12.10 47.13 8.48
N ALA A 731 12.89 46.48 7.62
CA ALA A 731 14.10 45.77 8.02
C ALA A 731 15.16 46.70 8.64
N ALA A 732 15.39 47.87 8.04
CA ALA A 732 16.33 48.87 8.56
C ALA A 732 15.86 49.45 9.91
N LEU A 733 14.58 49.84 10.01
CA LEU A 733 13.97 50.35 11.25
C LEU A 733 14.00 49.31 12.38
N GLY A 734 13.77 48.04 12.03
CA GLY A 734 13.89 46.92 12.97
C GLY A 734 15.29 46.80 13.56
N ARG A 735 16.35 46.96 12.74
CA ARG A 735 17.75 46.97 13.22
C ARG A 735 18.08 48.21 14.06
N LEU A 736 17.45 49.35 13.80
CA LEU A 736 17.57 50.56 14.61
C LEU A 736 16.74 50.53 15.90
N GLY A 737 16.00 49.44 16.17
CA GLY A 737 15.14 49.30 17.35
C GLY A 737 13.81 50.06 17.27
N GLN A 738 13.47 50.66 16.12
CA GLN A 738 12.26 51.44 15.90
C GLN A 738 11.07 50.54 15.53
N LYS A 739 10.71 49.62 16.44
CA LYS A 739 9.76 48.52 16.19
C LYS A 739 8.38 48.99 15.70
N ARG A 740 7.83 50.07 16.27
CA ARG A 740 6.49 50.57 15.90
C ARG A 740 6.42 51.02 14.44
N GLU A 741 7.47 51.70 13.97
CA GLU A 741 7.54 52.16 12.58
C GLU A 741 7.84 50.99 11.63
N ALA A 742 8.70 50.05 12.04
CA ALA A 742 8.93 48.83 11.28
C ALA A 742 7.63 48.04 11.03
N ASP A 743 6.82 47.84 12.08
CA ASP A 743 5.53 47.14 12.00
C ASP A 743 4.50 47.87 11.10
N LEU A 744 4.58 49.21 11.02
CA LEU A 744 3.75 49.99 10.10
C LEU A 744 4.15 49.71 8.65
N HIS A 745 5.44 49.82 8.33
CA HIS A 745 5.95 49.58 6.98
C HIS A 745 5.71 48.12 6.53
N GLN A 746 5.87 47.15 7.42
CA GLN A 746 5.57 45.75 7.12
C GLN A 746 4.09 45.51 6.78
N ARG A 747 3.16 46.18 7.49
CA ARG A 747 1.73 46.12 7.18
C ARG A 747 1.39 46.76 5.84
N LEU A 748 2.01 47.90 5.51
CA LEU A 748 1.81 48.56 4.22
C LEU A 748 2.27 47.67 3.06
N ALA A 749 3.45 47.06 3.16
CA ALA A 749 3.94 46.11 2.16
C ALA A 749 2.98 44.92 1.97
N GLN A 750 2.49 44.35 3.08
CA GLN A 750 1.55 43.22 3.03
C GLN A 750 0.23 43.61 2.34
N GLN A 751 -0.34 44.78 2.66
CA GLN A 751 -1.57 45.27 2.02
C GLN A 751 -1.42 45.41 0.51
N ILE A 752 -0.29 45.93 0.05
CA ILE A 752 0.00 46.08 -1.38
C ILE A 752 0.13 44.70 -2.05
N ARG A 753 0.86 43.74 -1.44
CA ARG A 753 0.98 42.38 -1.97
C ARG A 753 -0.36 41.65 -2.04
N GLU A 754 -1.20 41.79 -1.02
CA GLU A 754 -2.55 41.20 -1.01
C GLU A 754 -3.41 41.76 -2.15
N HIS A 755 -3.33 43.06 -2.41
CA HIS A 755 -4.02 43.68 -3.53
C HIS A 755 -3.53 43.13 -4.89
N LEU A 756 -2.21 42.96 -5.05
CA LEU A 756 -1.59 42.39 -6.26
C LEU A 756 -1.86 40.91 -6.49
N THR A 757 -2.34 40.16 -5.50
CA THR A 757 -2.74 38.74 -5.67
C THR A 757 -4.21 38.55 -6.02
N LYS A 758 -5.04 39.58 -5.81
CA LYS A 758 -6.49 39.53 -6.07
C LYS A 758 -6.87 40.04 -7.46
N ASN A 759 -6.00 40.86 -8.06
CA ASN A 759 -6.09 41.39 -9.42
C ASN A 759 -5.00 40.75 -10.28
#